data_AF-A0A0A2V9K7-F1
#
_entry.id   AF-A0A0A2V9K7-F1
#
_cell.length_a   1.000
_cell.length_b   1.000
_cell.length_c   1.000
_cell.angle_alpha   90.00
_cell.angle_beta   90.00
_cell.angle_gamma   90.00
#
_symmetry.space_group_name_H-M   'P 1'
#
loop_
_entity.id
_entity.type
_entity.pdbx_description
1 polymer ?
#
loop_
_entity_poly.entity_id
_entity_poly.type
_entity_poly.pdbx_seq_one_letter_code
_entity_poly.pdbx_strand_id
1 'polypeptide(L)'
;MNSSTMPPMMDQGRGLPSAPRHAPQQRPQQGYYGDYEQPAPAGSRISEGSLPAGYYQGQRSASGGQYPPNQYMPQGRRQYPNAGGPMPPRMESRGVPPQAAGARHQGQRMYQIPHGAALNTDPYRSQSLASTSRPQMFPQSPHAYQQSPANQSRQAPYSHQYSARTTAQGRVVPERHEDRSMSMTGPFHMQDRDAHQTMSGRVIPNRRTPSDLQTANGYMPLAGSYAIASTSQARTTSMVSSTSTYEHSRTLSIASSIAPTVTPSESDSTTLVQRPSRSKSIESERPQTATKIRPPLVYPALLSRVAECFRQKIYVGDRTKNELTYKNAFSGSEAVDVLSYIIRTTDRNLALLLGRALDAQKFFHDVTYEHRLRDSQSEMYQFRETLIDEPEDKSPVNGVFVLLSECYSPTCTREQLCYSIACPRRLEQVSRLNLKINPGLRKDDATNLHDDEADQTDEQKLWINSVPKEVADAVGEREKKRQEVISEICYTERDFVKDLEYLRDFWILPLRSKQSPIPPQRREKVVKTIFSNIIDHPSIHTVSSRFASSLTTRQQKDPIVNNIGDIFLEYVPQFEPFIWYGSKQLEGKFGFENERSVNSHFASFVDEIERKRESRKLELNGYLTKPTTRLARYPLLLENVLKYTEDDSQDKADIPKVLTMIRDLLGRVNAESGKAENRFNLRRLHEQLRFKPNERVDLRLTEEGRELVFKSQFKKSPTDPAEITAFLFDHAVLLVRIKQKGKTEEITAYRRPIPLELLAIREMDEVIPLQGSIKRSSSSLIPSIRTTTSDTKKGEGWPITFRHLGKAGYEQTLYASNQAARKKWLQFIDNAQQRLRARADFFNTTTMSSNFFGGTNQVNCVTPFDGGRKLLYGTDNGIYVSDRKVKEQIPRRVLETPSVTQIDILEEYQLLLVLSNKTLQSYALSALNPDEPALGKRPKKIQNHCSFFKTGICLGRHLVCCVKSTALSTTIKVFEPNDAMTKAKKQKGLGKFISSGHDELRPFKEFYIPTESTSVHFLKSVLCVACARGFEVVSLQTLETQSLLDQADTSLDFVARREGVRPIHIERLNGEFLLNYSEFSFFVNRNGWRARPEWRIDWEGAPQSFALSYPFILAFEPNFIELRNIENGTVHIVPHKSIRMLHSSTHEILYAYEDEKGEDVVEAIDFWKNNRRSDVPGSSSP
;
A
#
# COMPACT_ATOMS: atom_id res chain seq x y z
N MET A 1 -8.06 -17.66 55.18
CA MET A 1 -7.50 -18.25 56.42
C MET A 1 -6.29 -17.39 56.76
N ASN A 2 -6.45 -16.27 57.48
CA ASN A 2 -6.80 -16.14 58.92
C ASN A 2 -5.57 -16.50 59.78
N SER A 3 -5.18 -15.78 60.84
CA SER A 3 -5.47 -14.43 61.40
C SER A 3 -4.47 -14.26 62.60
N SER A 4 -4.13 -13.12 63.23
CA SER A 4 -4.93 -12.01 63.76
C SER A 4 -4.02 -10.87 64.30
N THR A 5 -4.44 -9.62 64.07
CA THR A 5 -4.39 -8.40 64.94
C THR A 5 -3.69 -8.33 66.33
N MET A 6 -2.98 -7.19 66.55
CA MET A 6 -2.98 -6.29 67.75
C MET A 6 -2.06 -6.64 68.97
N PRO A 7 -1.78 -5.73 69.96
CA PRO A 7 -0.68 -4.74 69.87
C PRO A 7 0.32 -4.71 71.11
N PRO A 8 0.68 -3.58 71.80
CA PRO A 8 2.02 -2.97 71.62
C PRO A 8 2.86 -2.57 72.89
N MET A 9 4.07 -2.04 72.63
CA MET A 9 4.94 -1.13 73.43
C MET A 9 5.98 -1.66 74.47
N MET A 10 7.22 -1.13 74.33
CA MET A 10 8.23 -0.74 75.35
C MET A 10 8.92 -1.85 76.22
N ASP A 11 10.21 -1.76 76.62
CA ASP A 11 11.37 -0.90 76.27
C ASP A 11 12.72 -1.52 76.79
N GLN A 12 13.88 -1.09 76.27
CA GLN A 12 15.30 -1.26 76.73
C GLN A 12 15.89 -2.66 77.09
N GLY A 13 17.17 -3.02 76.83
CA GLY A 13 18.23 -2.36 76.04
C GLY A 13 19.68 -2.90 76.29
N ARG A 14 20.63 -2.56 75.38
CA ARG A 14 22.12 -2.77 75.39
C ARG A 14 22.65 -4.20 75.10
N GLY A 15 23.78 -4.40 74.39
CA GLY A 15 24.70 -3.50 73.64
C GLY A 15 25.65 -4.32 72.71
N LEU A 16 26.03 -3.85 71.51
CA LEU A 16 27.11 -2.89 71.13
C LEU A 16 28.52 -3.51 71.03
N PRO A 17 29.52 -2.90 70.34
CA PRO A 17 29.58 -1.61 69.58
C PRO A 17 29.04 -1.76 68.13
N SER A 18 29.14 -0.86 67.12
CA SER A 18 29.46 0.60 66.90
C SER A 18 28.80 0.98 65.54
N ALA A 19 28.40 2.20 65.15
CA ALA A 19 28.72 3.62 65.43
C ALA A 19 29.79 4.24 64.49
N PRO A 20 29.64 5.49 63.98
CA PRO A 20 28.67 6.54 64.37
C PRO A 20 27.66 6.97 63.27
N ARG A 21 26.91 8.07 63.54
CA ARG A 21 25.84 8.68 62.72
C ARG A 21 26.30 10.02 62.10
N HIS A 22 25.54 10.59 61.13
CA HIS A 22 24.80 11.85 61.36
C HIS A 22 23.82 12.24 60.22
N ALA A 23 23.20 13.42 60.35
CA ALA A 23 22.07 13.95 59.57
C ALA A 23 22.43 15.33 58.94
N PRO A 24 21.52 16.10 58.30
CA PRO A 24 21.90 17.19 57.38
C PRO A 24 22.10 18.59 58.01
N GLN A 25 22.55 19.52 57.13
CA GLN A 25 22.58 21.01 57.24
C GLN A 25 23.84 21.73 57.77
N GLN A 26 24.63 22.25 56.82
CA GLN A 26 25.36 23.55 56.75
C GLN A 26 25.95 24.21 58.03
N ARG A 27 27.29 24.41 58.05
CA ARG A 27 28.07 25.67 58.35
C ARG A 27 29.62 25.35 58.37
N PRO A 28 30.60 26.25 58.66
CA PRO A 28 31.37 26.88 57.58
C PRO A 28 32.92 26.93 57.79
N GLN A 29 33.62 27.61 56.86
CA GLN A 29 34.99 28.16 56.97
C GLN A 29 36.17 27.21 57.30
N GLN A 30 36.83 26.72 56.24
CA GLN A 30 38.28 26.69 56.06
C GLN A 30 38.56 26.87 54.54
N GLY A 31 39.69 27.43 54.09
CA GLY A 31 40.81 27.96 54.88
C GLY A 31 42.17 27.86 54.19
N TYR A 32 42.25 28.03 52.86
CA TYR A 32 43.52 28.07 52.13
C TYR A 32 43.63 29.32 51.26
N TYR A 33 44.81 29.92 51.29
CA TYR A 33 45.15 31.25 50.78
C TYR A 33 45.35 31.26 49.26
N GLY A 34 45.23 32.39 48.56
CA GLY A 34 44.85 33.72 49.05
C GLY A 34 45.21 34.80 48.04
N ASP A 35 44.48 34.82 46.92
CA ASP A 35 44.80 35.56 45.69
C ASP A 35 46.17 35.19 45.08
N TYR A 36 46.58 35.93 44.04
CA TYR A 36 47.83 35.84 43.27
C TYR A 36 48.05 34.62 42.34
N GLU A 37 48.01 34.95 41.04
CA GLU A 37 48.98 34.58 39.99
C GLU A 37 49.27 33.11 39.59
N GLN A 38 49.63 32.95 38.31
CA GLN A 38 50.01 31.69 37.68
C GLN A 38 51.48 31.33 37.94
N PRO A 39 51.83 30.03 37.99
CA PRO A 39 53.14 29.55 37.60
C PRO A 39 53.15 29.03 36.14
N ALA A 40 54.23 29.33 35.41
CA ALA A 40 54.53 28.84 34.05
C ALA A 40 55.61 27.71 34.11
N PRO A 41 56.46 27.35 33.11
CA PRO A 41 56.92 28.09 31.93
C PRO A 41 57.03 27.33 30.56
N ALA A 42 57.38 28.10 29.53
CA ALA A 42 57.93 27.74 28.21
C ALA A 42 57.01 27.04 27.15
N GLY A 43 56.82 27.61 25.95
CA GLY A 43 57.31 28.91 25.45
C GLY A 43 57.02 29.23 23.97
N SER A 44 57.47 30.42 23.51
CA SER A 44 57.39 31.01 22.14
C SER A 44 55.97 31.37 21.63
N ARG A 45 55.60 32.67 21.40
CA ARG A 45 55.96 33.60 20.28
C ARG A 45 55.31 33.19 18.93
N ILE A 46 54.64 34.04 18.12
CA ILE A 46 54.83 35.47 17.72
C ILE A 46 53.48 36.20 17.38
N SER A 47 53.42 37.54 17.63
CA SER A 47 52.56 38.67 17.09
C SER A 47 51.04 38.53 16.82
N GLU A 48 50.15 39.37 17.40
CA GLU A 48 49.66 40.73 16.99
C GLU A 48 48.67 40.73 15.79
N GLY A 49 47.65 41.59 15.66
CA GLY A 49 47.11 42.73 16.44
C GLY A 49 46.08 43.49 15.55
N SER A 50 45.18 44.39 15.98
CA SER A 50 44.84 44.96 17.30
C SER A 50 43.39 45.51 17.32
N LEU A 51 42.89 45.85 18.51
CA LEU A 51 41.53 46.31 18.88
C LEU A 51 41.54 47.85 19.22
N PRO A 52 40.51 48.52 19.83
CA PRO A 52 39.03 48.35 19.88
C PRO A 52 38.20 49.68 19.77
N ALA A 53 36.87 49.55 19.99
CA ALA A 53 35.98 50.45 20.79
C ALA A 53 35.40 51.78 20.23
N GLY A 54 34.16 52.06 20.65
CA GLY A 54 33.47 53.35 20.48
C GLY A 54 31.95 53.30 20.72
N TYR A 55 31.47 53.70 21.91
CA TYR A 55 30.06 54.11 22.14
C TYR A 55 29.88 55.55 21.64
N TYR A 56 28.70 55.92 21.09
CA TYR A 56 27.90 57.08 21.54
C TYR A 56 26.51 57.17 20.85
N GLN A 57 25.75 58.21 21.19
CA GLN A 57 24.31 58.41 20.97
C GLN A 57 24.03 59.84 20.45
N GLY A 58 22.95 60.03 19.67
CA GLY A 58 22.52 61.33 19.11
C GLY A 58 22.76 61.42 17.59
N GLN A 59 21.83 61.73 16.67
CA GLN A 59 20.57 62.51 16.63
C GLN A 59 20.75 64.00 16.25
N ARG A 60 19.91 64.46 15.29
CA ARG A 60 19.80 65.81 14.66
C ARG A 60 20.78 66.07 13.49
N SER A 61 20.45 66.89 12.48
CA SER A 61 19.16 67.31 11.86
C SER A 61 19.44 68.16 10.60
N ALA A 62 18.48 68.21 9.66
CA ALA A 62 18.30 69.28 8.65
C ALA A 62 19.39 69.43 7.54
N SER A 63 19.12 70.01 6.35
CA SER A 63 17.85 70.19 5.62
C SER A 63 18.07 70.69 4.17
N GLY A 64 17.38 70.10 3.19
CA GLY A 64 16.94 70.75 1.93
C GLY A 64 18.00 71.12 0.86
N GLY A 65 17.72 70.82 -0.43
CA GLY A 65 18.62 71.21 -1.53
C GLY A 65 18.31 70.66 -2.92
N GLN A 66 17.21 71.09 -3.54
CA GLN A 66 16.95 71.22 -5.00
C GLN A 66 17.26 70.06 -6.00
N TYR A 67 16.21 69.69 -6.75
CA TYR A 67 16.19 69.07 -8.09
C TYR A 67 16.79 69.98 -9.20
N PRO A 68 16.95 69.57 -10.49
CA PRO A 68 17.14 68.24 -11.14
C PRO A 68 18.35 68.33 -12.16
N PRO A 69 18.37 67.80 -13.42
CA PRO A 69 17.84 66.57 -14.04
C PRO A 69 18.88 65.68 -14.78
N ASN A 70 18.43 64.46 -15.15
CA ASN A 70 18.82 63.63 -16.31
C ASN A 70 19.73 64.23 -17.43
N GLN A 71 20.80 63.53 -17.87
CA GLN A 71 20.94 62.94 -19.24
C GLN A 71 22.32 62.32 -19.66
N TYR A 72 22.23 61.35 -20.59
CA TYR A 72 23.14 60.93 -21.69
C TYR A 72 24.60 60.38 -21.54
N MET A 73 24.87 59.44 -22.45
CA MET A 73 26.13 58.84 -22.96
C MET A 73 26.47 59.48 -24.33
N PRO A 74 27.57 59.14 -25.09
CA PRO A 74 28.78 58.33 -24.83
C PRO A 74 30.12 58.90 -25.44
N GLN A 75 31.19 58.08 -25.49
CA GLN A 75 32.44 58.18 -26.30
C GLN A 75 33.50 59.26 -25.93
N GLY A 76 34.80 59.10 -26.24
CA GLY A 76 35.53 57.90 -26.71
C GLY A 76 36.83 58.16 -27.54
N ARG A 77 37.90 57.39 -27.28
CA ARG A 77 39.18 57.23 -28.04
C ARG A 77 40.06 56.12 -27.35
N ARG A 78 41.21 55.61 -27.85
CA ARG A 78 42.08 56.00 -28.99
C ARG A 78 42.21 54.92 -30.11
N GLN A 79 43.43 54.46 -30.48
CA GLN A 79 43.79 54.13 -31.89
C GLN A 79 45.02 53.19 -32.11
N TYR A 80 44.96 52.31 -33.15
CA TYR A 80 46.02 51.90 -34.13
C TYR A 80 47.33 51.11 -33.73
N PRO A 81 48.11 50.48 -34.65
CA PRO A 81 47.85 50.00 -36.05
C PRO A 81 48.51 48.66 -36.56
N ASN A 82 47.74 47.89 -37.38
CA ASN A 82 48.07 47.26 -38.71
C ASN A 82 48.95 45.98 -38.99
N ALA A 83 48.48 45.26 -40.04
CA ALA A 83 49.18 44.48 -41.11
C ALA A 83 49.60 42.98 -40.97
N GLY A 84 49.30 42.18 -42.02
CA GLY A 84 49.87 40.84 -42.32
C GLY A 84 48.85 39.69 -42.50
N GLY A 85 48.96 38.89 -43.58
CA GLY A 85 48.15 37.67 -43.84
C GLY A 85 48.98 36.36 -43.75
N PRO A 86 48.45 35.15 -44.10
CA PRO A 86 47.29 34.89 -44.98
C PRO A 86 46.17 33.96 -44.42
N MET A 87 45.09 33.83 -45.21
CA MET A 87 44.06 32.75 -45.17
C MET A 87 44.52 31.58 -46.10
N PRO A 88 43.70 30.63 -46.64
CA PRO A 88 42.28 30.20 -46.45
C PRO A 88 42.24 28.66 -46.19
N PRO A 89 41.33 27.76 -46.68
CA PRO A 89 39.99 27.84 -47.32
C PRO A 89 38.88 27.16 -46.48
N ARG A 90 37.57 27.16 -46.86
CA ARG A 90 36.94 27.30 -48.18
C ARG A 90 35.63 28.10 -48.14
N MET A 91 35.28 28.70 -49.28
CA MET A 91 34.18 29.65 -49.49
C MET A 91 33.54 29.40 -50.88
N GLU A 92 32.39 30.03 -51.14
CA GLU A 92 31.69 30.12 -52.45
C GLU A 92 31.05 28.80 -52.98
N SER A 93 29.96 28.81 -53.78
CA SER A 93 29.49 29.85 -54.73
C SER A 93 27.96 30.09 -54.81
N ARG A 94 27.62 31.38 -54.96
CA ARG A 94 26.67 32.06 -55.90
C ARG A 94 25.44 31.29 -56.46
N GLY A 95 24.24 31.89 -56.57
CA GLY A 95 23.74 33.20 -56.09
C GLY A 95 22.56 33.80 -56.90
N VAL A 96 21.96 34.91 -56.39
CA VAL A 96 21.44 36.14 -57.09
C VAL A 96 20.38 35.99 -58.22
N PRO A 97 19.29 36.83 -58.32
CA PRO A 97 18.52 37.65 -57.35
C PRO A 97 16.97 37.46 -57.60
N PRO A 98 16.03 38.46 -57.52
CA PRO A 98 15.88 39.70 -56.73
C PRO A 98 14.52 39.83 -55.95
N GLN A 99 14.31 41.01 -55.34
CA GLN A 99 13.04 41.60 -54.83
C GLN A 99 12.56 41.23 -53.40
N ALA A 100 12.14 42.19 -52.55
CA ALA A 100 12.32 43.66 -52.60
C ALA A 100 12.21 44.31 -51.20
N ALA A 101 12.76 45.54 -51.09
CA ALA A 101 12.49 46.59 -50.09
C ALA A 101 12.31 46.20 -48.59
N GLY A 102 13.33 46.52 -47.78
CA GLY A 102 13.26 46.46 -46.32
C GLY A 102 12.62 47.69 -45.66
N ALA A 103 12.30 47.51 -44.37
CA ALA A 103 11.64 48.44 -43.46
C ALA A 103 12.14 49.91 -43.42
N ARG A 104 11.21 50.82 -43.07
CA ARG A 104 11.40 51.79 -41.97
C ARG A 104 10.07 52.32 -41.43
N HIS A 105 9.98 52.52 -40.11
CA HIS A 105 8.91 53.28 -39.47
C HIS A 105 9.29 54.77 -39.40
N GLN A 106 8.33 55.67 -39.65
CA GLN A 106 8.10 56.94 -38.92
C GLN A 106 6.95 57.73 -39.58
N GLY A 107 6.29 58.60 -38.81
CA GLY A 107 5.36 59.60 -39.34
C GLY A 107 4.08 59.79 -38.51
N GLN A 108 3.99 60.88 -37.74
CA GLN A 108 2.73 61.31 -37.14
C GLN A 108 1.89 62.11 -38.17
N ARG A 109 0.59 61.78 -38.29
CA ARG A 109 -0.51 62.75 -38.49
C ARG A 109 -1.68 62.29 -37.60
N MET A 110 -2.43 63.09 -36.83
CA MET A 110 -2.95 64.47 -36.88
C MET A 110 -4.22 64.67 -37.74
N TYR A 111 -5.20 65.34 -37.12
CA TYR A 111 -6.57 65.71 -37.54
C TYR A 111 -7.62 64.56 -37.64
N GLN A 112 -8.76 64.50 -36.92
CA GLN A 112 -9.61 65.42 -36.10
C GLN A 112 -10.81 66.04 -36.87
N ILE A 113 -12.02 65.97 -36.25
CA ILE A 113 -13.29 66.71 -36.52
C ILE A 113 -13.96 66.56 -37.93
N PRO A 114 -15.22 67.01 -38.16
CA PRO A 114 -16.22 67.65 -37.26
C PRO A 114 -17.67 67.09 -37.29
N HIS A 115 -18.53 67.69 -36.43
CA HIS A 115 -20.01 67.67 -36.41
C HIS A 115 -20.71 66.39 -35.89
N GLY A 116 -21.82 66.47 -35.16
CA GLY A 116 -22.55 67.66 -34.64
C GLY A 116 -23.63 67.27 -33.61
N ALA A 117 -24.20 68.24 -32.89
CA ALA A 117 -25.18 68.01 -31.82
C ALA A 117 -26.34 69.02 -31.84
N ALA A 118 -27.57 68.52 -31.63
CA ALA A 118 -28.82 69.25 -31.34
C ALA A 118 -29.96 68.20 -31.18
N LEU A 119 -31.05 68.37 -30.43
CA LEU A 119 -31.44 69.33 -29.38
C LEU A 119 -32.58 68.68 -28.54
N ASN A 120 -33.06 69.35 -27.49
CA ASN A 120 -34.21 68.90 -26.68
C ASN A 120 -35.53 68.89 -27.47
N THR A 121 -36.41 67.89 -27.26
CA THR A 121 -37.84 68.04 -26.90
C THR A 121 -38.53 66.70 -26.66
N ASP A 122 -39.15 66.53 -25.48
CA ASP A 122 -40.38 65.75 -25.25
C ASP A 122 -41.55 66.71 -25.56
N PRO A 123 -42.67 66.35 -26.26
CA PRO A 123 -43.67 65.42 -25.72
C PRO A 123 -44.59 64.61 -26.69
N TYR A 124 -45.20 63.53 -26.15
CA TYR A 124 -46.51 62.93 -26.55
C TYR A 124 -46.68 62.20 -27.91
N ARG A 125 -47.59 61.20 -27.90
CA ARG A 125 -48.12 60.36 -29.04
C ARG A 125 -47.09 59.43 -29.73
N SER A 126 -47.44 58.21 -30.16
CA SER A 126 -48.72 57.44 -30.07
C SER A 126 -48.53 55.92 -30.23
N GLN A 127 -49.50 55.16 -29.69
CA GLN A 127 -50.12 53.89 -30.16
C GLN A 127 -49.52 53.09 -31.37
N SER A 128 -49.62 51.75 -31.46
CA SER A 128 -50.17 50.70 -30.55
C SER A 128 -49.94 49.27 -31.09
N LEU A 129 -49.83 48.29 -30.16
CA LEU A 129 -50.20 46.84 -30.29
C LEU A 129 -49.44 45.98 -31.34
N ALA A 130 -49.41 44.63 -31.28
CA ALA A 130 -50.09 43.62 -30.43
C ALA A 130 -49.03 42.64 -29.83
N SER A 131 -49.09 42.09 -28.61
CA SER A 131 -50.06 41.17 -27.94
C SER A 131 -50.29 39.85 -28.74
N THR A 132 -50.21 38.63 -28.18
CA THR A 132 -50.63 38.07 -26.87
C THR A 132 -49.83 36.75 -26.58
N SER A 133 -49.84 36.00 -25.46
CA SER A 133 -50.59 35.97 -24.18
C SER A 133 -49.80 35.24 -23.03
N ARG A 134 -50.44 35.06 -21.84
CA ARG A 134 -49.97 34.50 -20.53
C ARG A 134 -51.24 33.87 -19.82
N PRO A 135 -51.29 33.43 -18.54
CA PRO A 135 -50.44 32.52 -17.71
C PRO A 135 -51.24 31.52 -16.76
N GLN A 136 -50.51 30.60 -16.08
CA GLN A 136 -50.58 30.20 -14.62
C GLN A 136 -51.87 29.74 -13.84
N MET A 137 -51.62 28.83 -12.86
CA MET A 137 -52.23 28.63 -11.49
C MET A 137 -53.21 27.46 -11.14
N PHE A 138 -53.20 27.11 -9.84
CA PHE A 138 -53.79 25.97 -9.05
C PHE A 138 -55.29 26.19 -8.65
N PRO A 139 -56.08 25.25 -7.99
CA PRO A 139 -55.70 24.30 -6.89
C PRO A 139 -56.48 22.96 -6.61
N GLN A 140 -55.91 22.16 -5.67
CA GLN A 140 -56.53 21.20 -4.70
C GLN A 140 -57.37 19.95 -5.14
N SER A 141 -57.63 19.04 -4.17
CA SER A 141 -58.19 17.67 -4.31
C SER A 141 -59.53 17.49 -3.56
N PRO A 142 -60.35 16.42 -3.80
CA PRO A 142 -60.26 15.21 -2.95
C PRO A 142 -60.73 13.84 -3.54
N HIS A 143 -60.46 12.76 -2.78
CA HIS A 143 -61.12 11.42 -2.68
C HIS A 143 -61.68 10.61 -3.89
N ALA A 144 -61.09 9.42 -4.08
CA ALA A 144 -61.68 8.07 -4.24
C ALA A 144 -62.94 7.79 -5.11
N TYR A 145 -62.83 6.80 -6.01
CA TYR A 145 -63.53 5.50 -5.86
C TYR A 145 -62.91 4.38 -6.73
N GLN A 146 -63.37 3.13 -6.56
CA GLN A 146 -62.95 1.95 -7.33
C GLN A 146 -63.69 1.85 -8.69
N GLN A 147 -63.04 1.27 -9.71
CA GLN A 147 -63.60 0.11 -10.45
C GLN A 147 -62.62 -0.49 -11.49
N SER A 148 -62.47 -1.81 -11.41
CA SER A 148 -62.28 -2.72 -12.56
C SER A 148 -63.65 -3.42 -12.77
N PRO A 149 -64.00 -4.04 -13.92
CA PRO A 149 -63.20 -5.12 -14.52
C PRO A 149 -63.33 -5.35 -16.06
N ALA A 150 -62.66 -6.40 -16.56
CA ALA A 150 -63.15 -7.35 -17.60
C ALA A 150 -63.37 -6.85 -19.07
N ASN A 151 -63.19 -7.67 -20.12
CA ASN A 151 -62.77 -9.08 -20.19
C ASN A 151 -62.23 -9.49 -21.60
N GLN A 152 -61.37 -10.53 -21.63
CA GLN A 152 -61.31 -11.62 -22.64
C GLN A 152 -61.03 -11.30 -24.13
N SER A 153 -60.32 -12.11 -24.94
CA SER A 153 -59.54 -13.38 -24.79
C SER A 153 -58.31 -13.33 -25.76
N ARG A 154 -57.38 -14.28 -25.95
CA ARG A 154 -57.12 -15.69 -25.53
C ARG A 154 -55.65 -15.79 -25.05
N GLN A 155 -55.23 -16.65 -24.12
CA GLN A 155 -55.07 -18.13 -24.16
C GLN A 155 -54.11 -18.60 -25.30
N ALA A 156 -52.86 -19.10 -25.09
CA ALA A 156 -52.21 -19.93 -24.03
C ALA A 156 -52.54 -21.44 -24.11
N PRO A 157 -51.79 -22.39 -23.48
CA PRO A 157 -50.57 -22.32 -22.62
C PRO A 157 -49.31 -22.96 -23.30
N TYR A 158 -48.26 -23.60 -22.74
CA TYR A 158 -47.72 -24.06 -21.40
C TYR A 158 -46.14 -24.05 -21.50
N SER A 159 -45.26 -23.98 -20.45
CA SER A 159 -44.86 -24.89 -19.32
C SER A 159 -43.93 -26.08 -19.70
N HIS A 160 -42.94 -26.58 -18.91
CA HIS A 160 -42.48 -26.33 -17.52
C HIS A 160 -40.99 -26.81 -17.31
N GLN A 161 -40.27 -26.26 -16.30
CA GLN A 161 -39.32 -26.83 -15.27
C GLN A 161 -38.62 -28.22 -15.46
N TYR A 162 -37.53 -28.66 -14.78
CA TYR A 162 -36.45 -28.19 -13.85
C TYR A 162 -35.42 -29.36 -13.69
N SER A 163 -34.20 -29.16 -13.14
CA SER A 163 -33.45 -30.11 -12.22
C SER A 163 -31.91 -29.87 -12.14
N ALA A 164 -31.24 -30.54 -11.19
CA ALA A 164 -29.80 -30.45 -10.91
C ALA A 164 -29.05 -31.78 -11.19
N ARG A 165 -27.69 -31.76 -11.23
CA ARG A 165 -26.87 -32.93 -11.62
C ARG A 165 -26.57 -33.91 -10.47
N THR A 166 -26.80 -35.19 -10.74
CA THR A 166 -26.30 -36.36 -9.99
C THR A 166 -25.28 -37.14 -10.81
N THR A 167 -24.59 -38.11 -10.18
CA THR A 167 -23.77 -39.09 -10.92
C THR A 167 -24.63 -40.21 -11.50
N ALA A 168 -24.09 -40.98 -12.47
CA ALA A 168 -24.77 -42.06 -13.18
C ALA A 168 -25.17 -43.29 -12.32
N GLN A 169 -25.03 -43.22 -11.00
CA GLN A 169 -25.53 -44.17 -10.00
C GLN A 169 -26.34 -43.47 -8.89
N GLY A 170 -27.01 -42.35 -9.23
CA GLY A 170 -27.98 -41.65 -8.37
C GLY A 170 -27.41 -40.88 -7.18
N ARG A 171 -26.12 -41.05 -6.84
CA ARG A 171 -25.51 -40.34 -5.71
C ARG A 171 -25.16 -38.89 -6.06
N VAL A 172 -25.59 -37.99 -5.20
CA VAL A 172 -25.09 -36.61 -5.08
C VAL A 172 -23.66 -36.69 -4.53
N VAL A 173 -22.70 -36.03 -5.18
CA VAL A 173 -21.29 -36.00 -4.74
C VAL A 173 -21.04 -34.69 -3.99
N PRO A 174 -20.48 -34.72 -2.76
CA PRO A 174 -20.18 -33.50 -2.01
C PRO A 174 -19.10 -32.64 -2.65
N GLU A 175 -19.27 -31.33 -2.54
CA GLU A 175 -18.29 -30.31 -2.92
C GLU A 175 -17.15 -30.26 -1.88
N ARG A 176 -15.88 -30.19 -2.32
CA ARG A 176 -14.71 -30.05 -1.44
C ARG A 176 -13.62 -29.16 -2.05
N HIS A 177 -12.98 -28.40 -1.15
CA HIS A 177 -11.97 -27.37 -1.43
C HIS A 177 -10.83 -27.79 -2.36
N GLU A 178 -10.45 -26.85 -3.24
CA GLU A 178 -9.05 -26.64 -3.63
C GLU A 178 -8.52 -25.36 -2.99
N ASP A 179 -7.65 -25.50 -1.98
CA ASP A 179 -6.88 -24.40 -1.41
C ASP A 179 -5.43 -24.47 -1.90
N ARG A 180 -5.05 -23.59 -2.83
CA ARG A 180 -3.88 -22.69 -2.74
C ARG A 180 -3.53 -22.03 -4.07
N SER A 181 -3.64 -20.71 -4.10
CA SER A 181 -2.82 -19.86 -4.97
C SER A 181 -1.86 -19.04 -4.11
N MET A 182 -0.57 -19.05 -4.45
CA MET A 182 0.47 -18.16 -3.90
C MET A 182 1.34 -17.76 -5.10
N SER A 183 1.48 -16.50 -5.53
CA SER A 183 1.73 -15.25 -4.78
C SER A 183 3.04 -15.29 -4.00
N MET A 184 4.12 -14.86 -4.66
CA MET A 184 5.47 -14.74 -4.10
C MET A 184 5.56 -13.53 -3.15
N THR A 185 5.32 -13.75 -1.85
CA THR A 185 5.81 -12.90 -0.74
C THR A 185 5.49 -13.60 0.59
N GLY A 186 6.50 -14.07 1.31
CA GLY A 186 6.36 -14.74 2.61
C GLY A 186 7.72 -15.01 3.26
N PRO A 187 7.83 -15.03 4.60
CA PRO A 187 9.10 -15.14 5.31
C PRO A 187 9.62 -16.58 5.40
N PHE A 188 10.93 -16.72 5.61
CA PHE A 188 11.57 -18.02 5.85
C PHE A 188 11.27 -18.54 7.26
N HIS A 189 10.77 -19.78 7.37
CA HIS A 189 11.12 -20.66 8.48
C HIS A 189 11.14 -22.13 8.03
N MET A 190 12.07 -22.90 8.60
CA MET A 190 12.32 -24.32 8.26
C MET A 190 11.33 -25.27 8.92
N GLN A 191 11.06 -26.39 8.25
CA GLN A 191 10.81 -27.70 8.89
C GLN A 191 11.08 -28.86 7.90
N ASP A 192 11.76 -29.89 8.39
CA ASP A 192 12.29 -31.02 7.59
C ASP A 192 11.24 -32.05 7.15
N ARG A 193 11.51 -32.75 6.03
CA ARG A 193 12.04 -34.14 6.09
C ARG A 193 12.46 -34.74 4.73
N ASP A 194 13.56 -35.49 4.81
CA ASP A 194 13.98 -36.66 4.01
C ASP A 194 14.03 -36.53 2.47
N ALA A 195 15.24 -36.25 1.96
CA ALA A 195 15.55 -36.16 0.54
C ALA A 195 16.37 -37.36 0.01
N HIS A 196 15.93 -37.95 -1.10
CA HIS A 196 16.69 -38.96 -1.86
C HIS A 196 16.54 -38.79 -3.38
N GLN A 197 17.39 -37.97 -4.00
CA GLN A 197 17.66 -37.98 -5.44
C GLN A 197 19.04 -37.35 -5.73
N THR A 198 19.74 -37.83 -6.74
CA THR A 198 21.05 -37.33 -7.19
C THR A 198 21.02 -36.96 -8.68
N MET A 199 21.96 -36.11 -9.09
CA MET A 199 21.94 -35.34 -10.36
C MET A 199 22.13 -36.15 -11.67
N SER A 200 21.91 -37.47 -11.68
CA SER A 200 22.10 -38.33 -12.86
C SER A 200 20.90 -39.21 -13.26
N GLY A 201 19.76 -39.09 -12.55
CA GLY A 201 18.45 -39.52 -13.09
C GLY A 201 18.21 -41.02 -13.32
N ARG A 202 19.03 -41.92 -12.75
CA ARG A 202 18.78 -43.37 -12.77
C ARG A 202 18.43 -43.92 -11.38
N VAL A 203 17.44 -44.82 -11.33
CA VAL A 203 16.99 -45.52 -10.12
C VAL A 203 17.27 -47.01 -10.26
N ILE A 204 17.88 -47.62 -9.23
CA ILE A 204 18.14 -49.07 -9.15
C ILE A 204 17.35 -49.63 -7.96
N PRO A 205 16.47 -50.63 -8.13
CA PRO A 205 15.65 -51.19 -7.06
C PRO A 205 16.22 -52.50 -6.48
N ASN A 206 16.01 -52.76 -5.17
CA ASN A 206 15.23 -53.94 -4.72
C ASN A 206 15.01 -54.11 -3.19
N ARG A 207 13.94 -54.87 -2.90
CA ARG A 207 13.67 -55.79 -1.75
C ARG A 207 13.58 -55.29 -0.29
N ARG A 208 12.46 -55.71 0.35
CA ARG A 208 12.32 -56.09 1.78
C ARG A 208 12.68 -57.60 1.92
N THR A 209 12.98 -58.19 3.09
CA THR A 209 12.10 -58.73 4.18
C THR A 209 12.93 -59.71 5.05
N PRO A 210 12.53 -60.22 6.25
CA PRO A 210 11.53 -59.80 7.27
C PRO A 210 12.02 -59.96 8.77
N SER A 211 11.07 -59.88 9.73
CA SER A 211 10.94 -60.66 10.99
C SER A 211 11.47 -60.20 12.38
N ASP A 212 10.50 -59.83 13.24
CA ASP A 212 10.14 -60.39 14.57
C ASP A 212 10.84 -60.05 15.92
N LEU A 213 10.07 -60.31 17.02
CA LEU A 213 10.26 -60.07 18.48
C LEU A 213 9.87 -58.64 18.98
N GLN A 214 9.10 -58.37 20.07
CA GLN A 214 8.79 -59.00 21.39
C GLN A 214 9.89 -58.75 22.46
N THR A 215 9.67 -58.31 23.72
CA THR A 215 8.47 -58.03 24.59
C THR A 215 8.91 -57.08 25.75
N ALA A 216 8.19 -56.59 26.80
CA ALA A 216 6.81 -56.65 27.35
C ALA A 216 6.54 -55.44 28.33
N ASN A 217 5.38 -55.43 29.01
CA ASN A 217 4.95 -54.83 30.32
C ASN A 217 5.84 -53.79 31.03
N GLY A 218 5.34 -52.68 31.64
CA GLY A 218 3.95 -52.22 31.91
C GLY A 218 3.89 -50.68 32.10
N TYR A 219 3.21 -50.03 33.06
CA TYR A 219 2.35 -50.46 34.19
C TYR A 219 1.39 -49.30 34.63
N MET A 220 0.54 -49.53 35.65
CA MET A 220 -0.52 -48.64 36.23
C MET A 220 -0.75 -49.02 37.73
N PRO A 221 -1.55 -48.34 38.62
CA PRO A 221 -2.86 -47.70 38.34
C PRO A 221 -3.41 -46.54 39.26
N LEU A 222 -4.65 -46.10 38.93
CA LEU A 222 -5.73 -45.48 39.77
C LEU A 222 -5.51 -44.08 40.40
N ALA A 223 -6.52 -43.17 40.48
CA ALA A 223 -7.95 -43.15 40.11
C ALA A 223 -8.35 -41.71 39.62
N GLY A 224 -9.59 -41.21 39.45
CA GLY A 224 -10.99 -41.64 39.71
C GLY A 224 -11.94 -40.41 39.64
N SER A 225 -13.29 -40.45 39.76
CA SER A 225 -14.28 -41.54 39.70
C SER A 225 -15.76 -41.03 39.63
N TYR A 226 -16.31 -40.78 38.42
CA TYR A 226 -17.77 -40.83 38.09
C TYR A 226 -18.72 -39.75 38.71
N ALA A 227 -20.04 -39.63 38.44
CA ALA A 227 -21.07 -40.42 37.71
C ALA A 227 -22.28 -39.51 37.31
N ILE A 228 -23.39 -39.86 36.61
CA ILE A 228 -23.80 -40.77 35.50
C ILE A 228 -25.26 -40.39 35.09
N ALA A 229 -25.60 -40.27 33.78
CA ALA A 229 -26.88 -40.70 33.14
C ALA A 229 -26.97 -40.26 31.64
N SER A 230 -27.71 -40.84 30.68
CA SER A 230 -28.35 -42.16 30.36
C SER A 230 -29.53 -41.82 29.38
N THR A 231 -29.94 -42.54 28.33
CA THR A 231 -29.77 -43.94 27.83
C THR A 231 -29.89 -43.90 26.25
N SER A 232 -30.15 -44.87 25.36
CA SER A 232 -30.44 -46.34 25.36
C SER A 232 -30.41 -46.95 23.92
N GLN A 233 -29.79 -48.14 23.78
CA GLN A 233 -30.21 -49.33 22.97
C GLN A 233 -30.27 -49.29 21.40
N ALA A 234 -30.05 -50.38 20.63
CA ALA A 234 -29.42 -51.71 20.88
C ALA A 234 -29.26 -52.63 19.60
N ARG A 235 -28.24 -53.53 19.57
CA ARG A 235 -28.17 -54.91 18.91
C ARG A 235 -28.16 -55.01 17.34
N THR A 236 -27.67 -56.06 16.61
CA THR A 236 -26.90 -57.33 16.86
C THR A 236 -26.27 -58.02 15.59
N THR A 237 -24.97 -58.40 15.65
CA THR A 237 -24.23 -59.67 15.26
C THR A 237 -24.56 -60.66 14.09
N SER A 238 -23.49 -61.35 13.59
CA SER A 238 -23.34 -62.73 13.00
C SER A 238 -23.12 -62.90 11.46
N MET A 239 -22.61 -64.01 10.86
CA MET A 239 -21.47 -64.98 11.10
C MET A 239 -21.26 -65.95 9.86
N VAL A 240 -20.13 -66.70 9.78
CA VAL A 240 -19.83 -67.92 8.93
C VAL A 240 -19.56 -67.71 7.39
N SER A 241 -19.01 -68.66 6.59
CA SER A 241 -17.61 -69.17 6.43
C SER A 241 -17.45 -70.12 5.19
N SER A 242 -16.20 -70.32 4.67
CA SER A 242 -15.67 -71.50 3.88
C SER A 242 -16.29 -71.85 2.49
N THR A 243 -15.68 -72.47 1.45
CA THR A 243 -14.37 -73.12 1.06
C THR A 243 -14.37 -73.32 -0.51
N SER A 244 -13.50 -73.96 -1.35
CA SER A 244 -12.16 -74.64 -1.44
C SER A 244 -11.95 -75.11 -2.93
N THR A 245 -10.82 -75.58 -3.54
CA THR A 245 -9.32 -75.44 -3.51
C THR A 245 -8.68 -76.27 -4.69
N TYR A 246 -7.41 -76.01 -5.08
CA TYR A 246 -6.46 -76.90 -5.82
C TYR A 246 -6.66 -77.19 -7.36
N GLU A 247 -5.67 -77.59 -8.20
CA GLU A 247 -4.25 -78.03 -8.01
C GLU A 247 -3.28 -77.86 -9.24
N HIS A 248 -1.96 -78.04 -9.01
CA HIS A 248 -0.82 -78.46 -9.89
C HIS A 248 -0.19 -77.57 -11.02
N SER A 249 0.78 -78.11 -11.81
CA SER A 249 2.07 -77.42 -12.14
C SER A 249 2.96 -77.99 -13.31
N ARG A 250 4.08 -77.26 -13.62
CA ARG A 250 5.41 -77.61 -14.27
C ARG A 250 5.71 -77.53 -15.82
N THR A 251 6.84 -76.83 -16.14
CA THR A 251 8.00 -77.13 -17.07
C THR A 251 8.09 -76.92 -18.63
N LEU A 252 9.17 -76.20 -19.05
CA LEU A 252 10.18 -76.40 -20.14
C LEU A 252 10.00 -76.06 -21.68
N SER A 253 10.75 -75.02 -22.13
CA SER A 253 11.81 -74.93 -23.20
C SER A 253 11.65 -75.16 -24.74
N ILE A 254 12.47 -74.41 -25.52
CA ILE A 254 13.13 -74.66 -26.87
C ILE A 254 12.83 -73.73 -28.11
N ALA A 255 13.92 -73.11 -28.60
CA ALA A 255 14.40 -72.70 -29.96
C ALA A 255 13.56 -72.22 -31.19
N SER A 256 13.96 -71.05 -31.72
CA SER A 256 14.45 -70.75 -33.11
C SER A 256 13.59 -70.75 -34.42
N SER A 257 13.50 -69.54 -35.01
CA SER A 257 14.00 -69.16 -36.37
C SER A 257 13.08 -69.02 -37.62
N ILE A 258 13.56 -68.19 -38.58
CA ILE A 258 13.19 -68.01 -40.01
C ILE A 258 11.99 -67.06 -40.34
N ALA A 259 11.97 -66.53 -41.58
CA ALA A 259 11.10 -65.48 -42.17
C ALA A 259 10.50 -66.03 -43.53
N PRO A 260 10.02 -65.27 -44.57
CA PRO A 260 9.94 -63.81 -44.84
C PRO A 260 8.63 -63.32 -45.56
N THR A 261 8.66 -62.12 -46.19
CA THR A 261 7.86 -61.67 -47.40
C THR A 261 6.31 -61.51 -47.34
N VAL A 262 5.60 -60.65 -48.12
CA VAL A 262 5.90 -59.31 -48.73
C VAL A 262 4.63 -58.57 -49.28
N THR A 263 4.49 -57.25 -49.05
CA THR A 263 3.70 -56.23 -49.83
C THR A 263 2.13 -56.23 -49.78
N PRO A 264 1.34 -55.47 -50.60
CA PRO A 264 0.36 -54.46 -50.11
C PRO A 264 -1.11 -54.76 -50.61
N SER A 265 -2.15 -53.90 -50.62
CA SER A 265 -2.35 -52.42 -50.70
C SER A 265 -3.74 -51.97 -50.16
N GLU A 266 -4.01 -50.66 -50.18
CA GLU A 266 -5.25 -49.91 -50.61
C GLU A 266 -6.68 -50.53 -50.46
N SER A 267 -7.78 -49.78 -50.25
CA SER A 267 -8.03 -48.34 -49.98
C SER A 267 -9.47 -48.14 -49.40
N ASP A 268 -9.87 -46.87 -49.15
CA ASP A 268 -11.26 -46.38 -48.94
C ASP A 268 -12.04 -46.82 -47.66
N SER A 269 -12.81 -46.00 -46.92
CA SER A 269 -13.79 -44.92 -47.20
C SER A 269 -15.20 -45.47 -47.55
N THR A 270 -16.35 -45.01 -47.02
CA THR A 270 -16.76 -43.81 -46.23
C THR A 270 -18.00 -44.08 -45.32
N THR A 271 -18.20 -43.29 -44.24
CA THR A 271 -19.52 -42.95 -43.57
C THR A 271 -20.41 -44.10 -42.99
N LEU A 272 -21.39 -43.95 -42.06
CA LEU A 272 -21.87 -42.89 -41.13
C LEU A 272 -22.73 -43.53 -39.98
N VAL A 273 -23.25 -42.72 -39.05
CA VAL A 273 -24.35 -42.99 -38.06
C VAL A 273 -24.07 -43.78 -36.74
N GLN A 274 -24.14 -43.03 -35.64
CA GLN A 274 -24.66 -43.27 -34.27
C GLN A 274 -24.69 -44.67 -33.57
N ARG A 275 -24.02 -44.66 -32.40
CA ARG A 275 -24.28 -45.32 -31.08
C ARG A 275 -25.75 -45.70 -30.71
N PRO A 276 -26.04 -46.56 -29.68
CA PRO A 276 -25.16 -46.92 -28.54
C PRO A 276 -25.16 -48.39 -28.00
N SER A 277 -24.07 -48.72 -27.27
CA SER A 277 -23.99 -49.58 -26.05
C SER A 277 -24.63 -50.98 -25.98
N ARG A 278 -23.79 -52.00 -25.72
CA ARG A 278 -23.67 -52.66 -24.39
C ARG A 278 -22.43 -53.56 -24.24
N SER A 279 -22.24 -54.08 -23.02
CA SER A 279 -21.25 -55.07 -22.52
C SER A 279 -20.74 -56.10 -23.54
N LYS A 280 -19.42 -56.34 -23.68
CA LYS A 280 -18.49 -57.05 -22.74
C LYS A 280 -18.74 -58.57 -22.59
N SER A 281 -17.98 -59.33 -23.38
CA SER A 281 -17.39 -60.67 -23.14
C SER A 281 -16.01 -60.64 -23.85
N ILE A 282 -14.88 -61.13 -23.31
CA ILE A 282 -14.48 -62.53 -23.03
C ILE A 282 -14.51 -63.37 -24.32
N GLU A 283 -13.44 -64.05 -24.76
CA GLU A 283 -12.00 -64.10 -24.37
C GLU A 283 -11.15 -63.05 -25.14
N SER A 284 -9.87 -62.72 -24.88
CA SER A 284 -8.71 -63.34 -24.21
C SER A 284 -7.91 -64.42 -24.95
N GLU A 285 -7.62 -64.21 -26.23
CA GLU A 285 -6.37 -64.67 -26.86
C GLU A 285 -5.29 -63.57 -26.88
N ARG A 286 -4.01 -63.96 -26.92
CA ARG A 286 -2.84 -63.06 -27.01
C ARG A 286 -2.30 -62.99 -28.45
N PRO A 287 -2.35 -61.83 -29.13
CA PRO A 287 -1.46 -61.55 -30.24
C PRO A 287 -0.04 -61.26 -29.72
N GLN A 288 0.99 -61.82 -30.38
CA GLN A 288 2.37 -61.40 -30.14
C GLN A 288 2.66 -60.08 -30.85
N THR A 289 3.13 -59.05 -30.13
CA THR A 289 3.62 -57.80 -30.73
C THR A 289 4.95 -57.34 -30.12
N ALA A 290 6.00 -58.13 -30.36
CA ALA A 290 7.34 -57.56 -30.43
C ALA A 290 7.41 -56.67 -31.69
N THR A 291 6.96 -55.42 -31.57
CA THR A 291 6.87 -54.48 -32.69
C THR A 291 8.26 -54.16 -33.22
N LYS A 292 8.57 -54.69 -34.41
CA LYS A 292 9.70 -54.23 -35.23
C LYS A 292 9.60 -52.71 -35.34
N ILE A 293 10.57 -51.99 -34.77
CA ILE A 293 10.65 -50.53 -34.88
C ILE A 293 10.98 -50.22 -36.34
N ARG A 294 9.94 -50.01 -37.15
CA ARG A 294 10.07 -49.54 -38.53
C ARG A 294 10.81 -48.20 -38.49
N PRO A 295 11.83 -47.95 -39.34
CA PRO A 295 12.64 -46.74 -39.27
C PRO A 295 11.76 -45.49 -39.27
N PRO A 296 12.09 -44.44 -38.50
CA PRO A 296 11.25 -43.25 -38.34
C PRO A 296 10.97 -42.56 -39.68
N LEU A 297 9.86 -41.81 -39.76
CA LEU A 297 9.37 -41.27 -41.03
C LEU A 297 10.28 -40.20 -41.65
N VAL A 298 11.11 -39.58 -40.82
CA VAL A 298 12.20 -38.67 -41.18
C VAL A 298 13.38 -38.95 -40.24
N TYR A 299 14.57 -38.44 -40.56
CA TYR A 299 15.72 -38.50 -39.63
C TYR A 299 15.40 -37.67 -38.36
N PRO A 300 15.19 -38.28 -37.18
CA PRO A 300 14.48 -37.60 -36.07
C PRO A 300 15.24 -36.43 -35.44
N ALA A 301 16.56 -36.40 -35.59
CA ALA A 301 17.37 -35.29 -35.08
C ALA A 301 17.26 -34.03 -35.96
N LEU A 302 16.87 -34.11 -37.24
CA LEU A 302 16.75 -32.92 -38.10
C LEU A 302 15.39 -32.24 -37.89
N LEU A 303 15.40 -31.17 -37.07
CA LEU A 303 14.18 -30.42 -36.71
C LEU A 303 13.42 -29.91 -37.94
N SER A 304 14.13 -29.51 -38.99
CA SER A 304 13.55 -29.05 -40.26
C SER A 304 12.63 -30.08 -40.91
N ARG A 305 13.04 -31.36 -40.92
CA ARG A 305 12.28 -32.49 -41.49
C ARG A 305 11.18 -32.97 -40.55
N VAL A 306 11.40 -32.93 -39.24
CA VAL A 306 10.34 -33.21 -38.25
C VAL A 306 9.23 -32.16 -38.37
N ALA A 307 9.57 -30.88 -38.48
CA ALA A 307 8.62 -29.78 -38.64
C ALA A 307 7.78 -29.91 -39.93
N GLU A 308 8.44 -30.19 -41.06
CA GLU A 308 7.81 -30.46 -42.35
C GLU A 308 6.78 -31.60 -42.25
N CYS A 309 7.20 -32.74 -41.70
CA CYS A 309 6.33 -33.92 -41.53
C CYS A 309 5.22 -33.68 -40.49
N PHE A 310 5.46 -32.87 -39.45
CA PHE A 310 4.47 -32.49 -38.45
C PHE A 310 3.36 -31.64 -39.05
N ARG A 311 3.70 -30.57 -39.79
CA ARG A 311 2.72 -29.69 -40.46
C ARG A 311 1.87 -30.44 -41.49
N GLN A 312 2.40 -31.48 -42.12
CA GLN A 312 1.66 -32.35 -43.04
C GLN A 312 0.75 -33.39 -42.35
N LYS A 313 0.86 -33.59 -41.03
CA LYS A 313 0.20 -34.71 -40.32
C LYS A 313 -0.69 -34.29 -39.15
N ILE A 314 -0.50 -33.11 -38.57
CA ILE A 314 -1.39 -32.61 -37.52
C ILE A 314 -2.71 -32.17 -38.13
N TYR A 315 -3.83 -32.64 -37.57
CA TYR A 315 -5.16 -32.23 -38.00
C TYR A 315 -5.53 -30.88 -37.37
N VAL A 316 -5.61 -29.85 -38.20
CA VAL A 316 -5.98 -28.48 -37.81
C VAL A 316 -7.46 -28.22 -38.10
N GLY A 317 -8.13 -27.43 -37.25
CA GLY A 317 -9.52 -27.04 -37.44
C GLY A 317 -9.98 -25.98 -36.44
N ASP A 318 -11.26 -25.68 -36.42
CA ASP A 318 -11.84 -24.70 -35.49
C ASP A 318 -11.93 -25.32 -34.07
N ARG A 319 -11.25 -24.73 -33.09
CA ARG A 319 -11.18 -25.18 -31.69
C ARG A 319 -11.51 -24.03 -30.73
N THR A 320 -12.30 -24.27 -29.70
CA THR A 320 -12.67 -23.24 -28.71
C THR A 320 -11.83 -23.37 -27.43
N LYS A 321 -11.15 -22.29 -27.03
CA LYS A 321 -10.45 -22.13 -25.72
C LYS A 321 -10.97 -20.85 -25.08
N ASN A 322 -11.39 -20.89 -23.81
CA ASN A 322 -11.92 -19.74 -23.07
C ASN A 322 -13.02 -18.96 -23.83
N GLU A 323 -14.02 -19.68 -24.35
CA GLU A 323 -15.15 -19.17 -25.15
C GLU A 323 -14.80 -18.49 -26.49
N LEU A 324 -13.51 -18.38 -26.83
CA LEU A 324 -13.02 -17.92 -28.12
C LEU A 324 -12.72 -19.10 -29.05
N THR A 325 -13.24 -19.05 -30.29
CA THR A 325 -12.97 -20.07 -31.32
C THR A 325 -11.80 -19.63 -32.19
N TYR A 326 -10.74 -20.41 -32.15
CA TYR A 326 -9.52 -20.26 -32.94
C TYR A 326 -9.59 -21.18 -34.16
N LYS A 327 -9.31 -20.63 -35.34
CA LYS A 327 -9.26 -21.39 -36.59
C LYS A 327 -7.89 -22.03 -36.77
N ASN A 328 -7.81 -23.08 -37.59
CA ASN A 328 -6.56 -23.77 -37.92
C ASN A 328 -5.76 -24.25 -36.67
N ALA A 329 -6.46 -24.57 -35.58
CA ALA A 329 -5.89 -24.92 -34.28
C ALA A 329 -5.93 -26.43 -34.00
N PHE A 330 -5.04 -26.88 -33.11
CA PHE A 330 -4.88 -28.26 -32.66
C PHE A 330 -4.53 -28.31 -31.17
N SER A 331 -4.88 -29.38 -30.45
CA SER A 331 -4.55 -29.50 -29.02
C SER A 331 -3.10 -29.94 -28.79
N GLY A 332 -2.56 -29.62 -27.61
CA GLY A 332 -1.22 -30.00 -27.20
C GLY A 332 -0.99 -31.52 -27.15
N SER A 333 -2.02 -32.30 -26.79
CA SER A 333 -1.95 -33.77 -26.83
C SER A 333 -1.95 -34.33 -28.26
N GLU A 334 -2.76 -33.77 -29.18
CA GLU A 334 -2.72 -34.17 -30.60
C GLU A 334 -1.34 -33.85 -31.21
N ALA A 335 -0.72 -32.74 -30.81
CA ALA A 335 0.65 -32.40 -31.21
C ALA A 335 1.67 -33.44 -30.72
N VAL A 336 1.60 -33.84 -29.45
CA VAL A 336 2.49 -34.86 -28.88
C VAL A 336 2.26 -36.24 -29.52
N ASP A 337 1.02 -36.62 -29.78
CA ASP A 337 0.67 -37.86 -30.48
C ASP A 337 1.31 -37.94 -31.87
N VAL A 338 1.15 -36.89 -32.68
CA VAL A 338 1.70 -36.83 -34.05
C VAL A 338 3.22 -36.79 -34.04
N LEU A 339 3.85 -36.05 -33.11
CA LEU A 339 5.31 -36.05 -32.96
C LEU A 339 5.85 -37.42 -32.53
N SER A 340 5.20 -38.09 -31.57
CA SER A 340 5.56 -39.43 -31.11
C SER A 340 5.48 -40.45 -32.25
N TYR A 341 4.46 -40.31 -33.10
CA TYR A 341 4.27 -41.12 -34.32
C TYR A 341 5.35 -40.87 -35.39
N ILE A 342 5.76 -39.61 -35.61
CA ILE A 342 6.78 -39.24 -36.61
C ILE A 342 8.15 -39.84 -36.26
N ILE A 343 8.60 -39.69 -35.01
CA ILE A 343 9.88 -40.25 -34.54
C ILE A 343 9.78 -41.72 -34.10
N ARG A 344 8.56 -42.28 -34.08
CA ARG A 344 8.23 -43.66 -33.66
C ARG A 344 8.74 -44.03 -32.27
N THR A 345 8.60 -43.09 -31.32
CA THR A 345 8.78 -43.37 -29.89
C THR A 345 7.45 -43.70 -29.23
N THR A 346 7.51 -44.45 -28.12
CA THR A 346 6.42 -44.55 -27.13
C THR A 346 6.59 -43.58 -25.97
N ASP A 347 7.76 -42.94 -25.83
CA ASP A 347 7.99 -41.93 -24.80
C ASP A 347 7.42 -40.56 -25.21
N ARG A 348 6.26 -40.24 -24.62
CA ARG A 348 5.60 -38.95 -24.78
C ARG A 348 6.45 -37.77 -24.31
N ASN A 349 7.38 -37.97 -23.36
CA ASN A 349 8.25 -36.90 -22.86
C ASN A 349 9.28 -36.49 -23.92
N LEU A 350 9.87 -37.47 -24.61
CA LEU A 350 10.76 -37.24 -25.76
C LEU A 350 10.04 -36.51 -26.91
N ALA A 351 8.81 -36.92 -27.22
CA ALA A 351 7.97 -36.24 -28.22
C ALA A 351 7.57 -34.81 -27.79
N LEU A 352 7.23 -34.61 -26.51
CA LEU A 352 6.93 -33.31 -25.91
C LEU A 352 8.16 -32.38 -25.90
N LEU A 353 9.35 -32.90 -25.61
CA LEU A 353 10.60 -32.14 -25.59
C LEU A 353 11.02 -31.73 -27.02
N LEU A 354 10.82 -32.61 -28.00
CA LEU A 354 10.99 -32.32 -29.42
C LEU A 354 9.98 -31.26 -29.90
N GLY A 355 8.71 -31.39 -29.54
CA GLY A 355 7.67 -30.39 -29.84
C GLY A 355 7.94 -29.03 -29.20
N ARG A 356 8.46 -29.01 -27.97
CA ARG A 356 8.98 -27.80 -27.32
C ARG A 356 10.14 -27.17 -28.07
N ALA A 357 11.00 -27.95 -28.73
CA ALA A 357 12.05 -27.39 -29.60
C ALA A 357 11.47 -26.68 -30.82
N LEU A 358 10.37 -27.19 -31.41
CA LEU A 358 9.65 -26.52 -32.52
C LEU A 358 8.91 -25.25 -32.05
N ASP A 359 8.28 -25.31 -30.87
CA ASP A 359 7.63 -24.17 -30.19
C ASP A 359 8.64 -23.04 -29.87
N ALA A 360 9.85 -23.39 -29.39
CA ALA A 360 10.93 -22.42 -29.18
C ALA A 360 11.41 -21.73 -30.49
N GLN A 361 11.31 -22.40 -31.63
CA GLN A 361 11.60 -21.81 -32.95
C GLN A 361 10.38 -21.07 -33.54
N LYS A 362 9.29 -20.90 -32.77
CA LYS A 362 8.05 -20.21 -33.16
C LYS A 362 7.38 -20.81 -34.39
N PHE A 363 7.51 -22.13 -34.58
CA PHE A 363 6.86 -22.86 -35.67
C PHE A 363 5.34 -22.90 -35.48
N PHE A 364 4.93 -23.18 -34.24
CA PHE A 364 3.57 -23.01 -33.71
C PHE A 364 3.66 -22.41 -32.31
N HIS A 365 2.55 -21.91 -31.77
CA HIS A 365 2.47 -21.32 -30.42
C HIS A 365 1.11 -21.61 -29.78
N ASP A 366 1.00 -21.51 -28.45
CA ASP A 366 -0.29 -21.55 -27.76
C ASP A 366 -1.14 -20.34 -28.20
N VAL A 367 -2.44 -20.55 -28.40
CA VAL A 367 -3.37 -19.52 -28.91
C VAL A 367 -3.56 -18.33 -27.96
N THR A 368 -3.21 -18.50 -26.69
CA THR A 368 -3.18 -17.46 -25.65
C THR A 368 -1.77 -16.95 -25.33
N TYR A 369 -0.73 -17.49 -25.98
CA TYR A 369 0.70 -17.27 -25.68
C TYR A 369 1.10 -17.51 -24.21
N GLU A 370 0.30 -18.25 -23.46
CA GLU A 370 0.45 -18.42 -22.01
C GLU A 370 1.45 -19.54 -21.66
N HIS A 371 1.48 -20.59 -22.50
CA HIS A 371 2.21 -21.82 -22.22
C HIS A 371 2.99 -22.31 -23.44
N ARG A 372 4.27 -22.66 -23.22
CA ARG A 372 5.00 -23.57 -24.12
C ARG A 372 4.30 -24.92 -24.20
N LEU A 373 4.58 -25.73 -25.23
CA LEU A 373 3.87 -27.00 -25.48
C LEU A 373 3.71 -27.85 -24.21
N ARG A 374 2.46 -28.26 -23.93
CA ARG A 374 2.06 -29.22 -22.91
C ARG A 374 1.30 -30.36 -23.56
N ASP A 375 1.47 -31.57 -23.04
CA ASP A 375 0.67 -32.73 -23.42
C ASP A 375 -0.72 -32.65 -22.75
N SER A 376 -1.64 -31.90 -23.37
CA SER A 376 -3.00 -31.68 -22.84
C SER A 376 -4.02 -31.42 -23.96
N GLN A 377 -5.26 -31.87 -23.74
CA GLN A 377 -6.42 -31.57 -24.57
C GLN A 377 -6.98 -30.15 -24.33
N SER A 378 -6.61 -29.49 -23.22
CA SER A 378 -7.11 -28.15 -22.86
C SER A 378 -6.30 -26.99 -23.45
N GLU A 379 -5.02 -27.23 -23.77
CA GLU A 379 -4.14 -26.23 -24.35
C GLU A 379 -4.23 -26.34 -25.88
N MET A 380 -4.53 -25.22 -26.54
CA MET A 380 -4.72 -25.16 -27.99
C MET A 380 -3.56 -24.38 -28.61
N TYR A 381 -3.07 -24.89 -29.74
CA TYR A 381 -1.92 -24.36 -30.46
C TYR A 381 -2.31 -24.08 -31.91
N GLN A 382 -1.68 -23.07 -32.51
CA GLN A 382 -1.84 -22.73 -33.92
C GLN A 382 -0.48 -22.53 -34.59
N PHE A 383 -0.40 -22.80 -35.90
CA PHE A 383 0.76 -22.43 -36.69
C PHE A 383 0.87 -20.91 -36.82
N ARG A 384 2.09 -20.42 -37.00
CA ARG A 384 2.36 -18.99 -37.21
C ARG A 384 1.93 -18.56 -38.62
N GLU A 385 0.83 -17.84 -38.74
CA GLU A 385 0.38 -17.22 -40.00
C GLU A 385 1.26 -15.99 -40.37
N THR A 386 2.43 -16.27 -40.95
CA THR A 386 3.23 -15.33 -41.75
C THR A 386 3.87 -16.09 -42.91
N LEU A 387 3.97 -15.47 -44.10
CA LEU A 387 4.38 -16.05 -45.39
C LEU A 387 3.26 -16.83 -46.13
N ILE A 388 2.40 -16.07 -46.81
CA ILE A 388 1.73 -16.51 -48.05
C ILE A 388 2.47 -15.92 -49.28
N ASP A 389 3.05 -14.72 -49.13
CA ASP A 389 3.95 -14.10 -50.11
C ASP A 389 5.42 -14.31 -49.71
N GLU A 390 6.19 -14.93 -50.63
CA GLU A 390 7.66 -15.18 -50.71
C GLU A 390 7.96 -16.68 -50.92
N PRO A 391 8.28 -17.13 -52.15
CA PRO A 391 8.58 -18.53 -52.45
C PRO A 391 10.05 -18.90 -52.18
N GLU A 392 10.50 -18.82 -50.92
CA GLU A 392 11.83 -19.29 -50.52
C GLU A 392 11.83 -20.79 -50.12
N ASP A 393 12.70 -21.57 -50.77
CA ASP A 393 12.75 -23.04 -50.70
C ASP A 393 13.44 -23.60 -49.42
N LYS A 394 13.12 -23.02 -48.25
CA LYS A 394 13.76 -23.33 -46.95
C LYS A 394 12.75 -23.36 -45.80
N SER A 395 12.75 -24.46 -45.04
CA SER A 395 11.93 -24.58 -43.82
C SER A 395 12.34 -23.52 -42.78
N PRO A 396 11.38 -22.82 -42.13
CA PRO A 396 11.67 -21.82 -41.09
C PRO A 396 12.21 -22.44 -39.79
N VAL A 397 12.22 -23.78 -39.69
CA VAL A 397 12.80 -24.53 -38.57
C VAL A 397 14.14 -25.11 -39.00
N ASN A 398 15.19 -24.89 -38.21
CA ASN A 398 16.53 -25.41 -38.48
C ASN A 398 17.24 -25.83 -37.18
N GLY A 399 18.12 -26.84 -37.25
CA GLY A 399 18.92 -27.33 -36.13
C GLY A 399 18.79 -28.83 -35.87
N VAL A 400 19.61 -29.30 -34.94
CA VAL A 400 19.77 -30.73 -34.60
C VAL A 400 19.28 -30.98 -33.17
N PHE A 401 18.29 -31.86 -33.02
CA PHE A 401 17.81 -32.33 -31.72
C PHE A 401 18.74 -33.45 -31.22
N VAL A 402 19.80 -33.04 -30.50
CA VAL A 402 20.96 -33.89 -30.16
C VAL A 402 20.58 -35.18 -29.42
N LEU A 403 19.51 -35.17 -28.62
CA LEU A 403 18.98 -36.36 -27.91
C LEU A 403 18.50 -37.49 -28.85
N LEU A 404 18.32 -37.21 -30.14
CA LEU A 404 17.98 -38.18 -31.18
C LEU A 404 19.11 -38.35 -32.22
N SER A 405 20.29 -37.74 -31.99
CA SER A 405 21.45 -37.85 -32.87
C SER A 405 22.41 -38.92 -32.37
N GLU A 406 22.79 -39.84 -33.26
CA GLU A 406 23.75 -40.92 -32.98
C GLU A 406 25.21 -40.47 -33.18
N CYS A 407 25.41 -39.22 -33.61
CA CYS A 407 26.69 -38.58 -33.88
C CYS A 407 26.52 -37.05 -33.86
N TYR A 408 27.56 -36.31 -33.47
CA TYR A 408 27.60 -34.84 -33.53
C TYR A 408 27.36 -34.26 -34.94
N SER A 409 27.61 -35.03 -36.00
CA SER A 409 27.24 -34.64 -37.37
C SER A 409 25.85 -35.18 -37.74
N PRO A 410 24.88 -34.32 -38.09
CA PRO A 410 23.54 -34.75 -38.55
C PRO A 410 23.55 -35.38 -39.95
N THR A 411 24.67 -35.32 -40.68
CA THR A 411 24.88 -35.97 -41.98
C THR A 411 25.68 -37.28 -41.87
N CYS A 412 25.81 -37.84 -40.66
CA CYS A 412 26.55 -39.07 -40.41
C CYS A 412 25.83 -40.35 -40.92
N THR A 413 25.99 -40.64 -42.21
CA THR A 413 25.54 -41.89 -42.85
C THR A 413 26.52 -43.05 -42.59
N ARG A 414 26.25 -44.26 -43.10
CA ARG A 414 27.22 -45.38 -43.12
C ARG A 414 28.10 -45.35 -44.37
N GLU A 415 27.64 -44.64 -45.39
CA GLU A 415 28.12 -44.62 -46.76
C GLU A 415 29.19 -43.52 -47.00
N GLN A 416 29.45 -42.67 -46.00
CA GLN A 416 30.46 -41.61 -46.04
C GLN A 416 31.20 -41.52 -44.69
N LEU A 417 32.48 -41.14 -44.73
CA LEU A 417 33.26 -40.92 -43.50
C LEU A 417 32.77 -39.65 -42.80
N CYS A 418 32.42 -39.77 -41.52
CA CYS A 418 31.99 -38.61 -40.75
C CYS A 418 33.13 -37.59 -40.56
N TYR A 419 32.82 -36.30 -40.64
CA TYR A 419 33.77 -35.23 -40.30
C TYR A 419 34.25 -35.33 -38.84
N SER A 420 33.37 -35.67 -37.89
CA SER A 420 33.72 -35.77 -36.48
C SER A 420 34.71 -36.91 -36.21
N ILE A 421 35.88 -36.57 -35.67
CA ILE A 421 36.92 -37.54 -35.26
C ILE A 421 36.45 -38.47 -34.14
N ALA A 422 35.52 -38.01 -33.29
CA ALA A 422 34.92 -38.77 -32.20
C ALA A 422 33.61 -39.48 -32.59
N CYS A 423 33.29 -39.59 -33.89
CA CYS A 423 32.09 -40.30 -34.34
C CYS A 423 32.14 -41.78 -33.92
N PRO A 424 31.13 -42.33 -33.21
CA PRO A 424 31.13 -43.74 -32.79
C PRO A 424 31.04 -44.72 -33.97
N ARG A 425 30.57 -44.26 -35.14
CA ARG A 425 30.58 -45.02 -36.40
C ARG A 425 31.88 -44.89 -37.20
N ARG A 426 32.88 -44.13 -36.75
CA ARG A 426 34.11 -43.87 -37.53
C ARG A 426 34.87 -45.15 -37.88
N LEU A 427 34.94 -46.12 -36.96
CA LEU A 427 35.55 -47.43 -37.23
C LEU A 427 34.75 -48.26 -38.24
N GLU A 428 33.41 -48.25 -38.16
CA GLU A 428 32.53 -48.89 -39.16
C GLU A 428 32.74 -48.26 -40.54
N GLN A 429 32.72 -46.92 -40.62
CA GLN A 429 32.91 -46.14 -41.85
C GLN A 429 34.29 -46.36 -42.48
N VAL A 430 35.38 -46.28 -41.71
CA VAL A 430 36.75 -46.49 -42.20
C VAL A 430 36.93 -47.89 -42.77
N SER A 431 36.42 -48.92 -42.08
CA SER A 431 36.43 -50.31 -42.55
C SER A 431 35.57 -50.51 -43.82
N ARG A 432 34.37 -49.93 -43.85
CA ARG A 432 33.41 -50.06 -44.96
C ARG A 432 33.82 -49.28 -46.22
N LEU A 433 34.70 -48.28 -46.09
CA LEU A 433 35.19 -47.43 -47.17
C LEU A 433 36.65 -47.73 -47.58
N ASN A 434 37.28 -48.78 -47.02
CA ASN A 434 38.67 -49.17 -47.28
C ASN A 434 39.70 -48.04 -47.07
N LEU A 435 39.46 -47.14 -46.11
CA LEU A 435 40.33 -45.98 -45.87
C LEU A 435 41.54 -46.38 -45.00
N LYS A 436 42.76 -46.16 -45.50
CA LYS A 436 43.99 -46.43 -44.73
C LYS A 436 44.19 -45.38 -43.64
N ILE A 437 44.32 -45.83 -42.39
CA ILE A 437 44.59 -44.97 -41.24
C ILE A 437 46.10 -44.65 -41.19
N ASN A 438 46.48 -43.40 -41.41
CA ASN A 438 47.80 -42.88 -41.03
C ASN A 438 47.68 -42.16 -39.66
N PRO A 439 48.48 -42.53 -38.65
CA PRO A 439 48.51 -41.82 -37.37
C PRO A 439 49.33 -40.53 -37.51
N GLY A 440 48.68 -39.38 -37.44
CA GLY A 440 49.32 -38.09 -37.71
C GLY A 440 48.77 -36.93 -36.89
N LEU A 441 49.33 -36.73 -35.70
CA LEU A 441 49.91 -35.47 -35.20
C LEU A 441 50.50 -35.71 -33.80
N ARG A 442 51.71 -35.22 -33.55
CA ARG A 442 52.36 -35.28 -32.23
C ARG A 442 51.95 -34.06 -31.40
N LYS A 443 52.05 -34.19 -30.07
CA LYS A 443 52.28 -33.03 -29.21
C LYS A 443 53.68 -32.49 -29.50
N ASP A 444 53.76 -31.20 -29.80
CA ASP A 444 54.93 -30.38 -29.53
C ASP A 444 54.52 -29.38 -28.44
N ASP A 445 55.07 -29.51 -27.24
CA ASP A 445 54.70 -28.69 -26.08
C ASP A 445 55.54 -27.39 -26.04
N ALA A 446 54.95 -26.23 -26.39
CA ALA A 446 55.47 -24.91 -26.03
C ALA A 446 54.43 -23.77 -26.12
N THR A 447 54.48 -22.85 -25.16
CA THR A 447 53.91 -21.48 -25.21
C THR A 447 52.41 -21.32 -25.55
N ASN A 448 51.52 -21.62 -24.60
CA ASN A 448 50.35 -20.78 -24.21
C ASN A 448 49.69 -21.38 -22.95
N LEU A 449 49.55 -20.60 -21.87
CA LEU A 449 49.15 -21.11 -20.54
C LEU A 449 47.84 -20.51 -19.98
N HIS A 450 46.94 -19.98 -20.82
CA HIS A 450 45.77 -19.20 -20.35
C HIS A 450 44.42 -19.42 -21.06
N ASP A 451 44.22 -20.40 -21.95
CA ASP A 451 42.92 -20.64 -22.62
C ASP A 451 42.14 -21.88 -22.12
N ASP A 452 42.79 -22.80 -21.40
CA ASP A 452 42.26 -24.14 -21.07
C ASP A 452 41.29 -24.23 -19.86
N GLU A 453 40.97 -23.13 -19.16
CA GLU A 453 40.03 -23.19 -18.01
C GLU A 453 38.54 -23.09 -18.43
N ALA A 454 38.26 -22.82 -19.71
CA ALA A 454 36.91 -22.56 -20.22
C ALA A 454 36.18 -23.80 -20.78
N ASP A 455 36.90 -24.88 -21.11
CA ASP A 455 36.37 -26.07 -21.79
C ASP A 455 36.50 -27.36 -20.94
N GLN A 456 36.84 -27.21 -19.65
CA GLN A 456 36.91 -28.32 -18.70
C GLN A 456 35.51 -28.80 -18.32
N THR A 457 35.27 -30.10 -18.47
CA THR A 457 33.99 -30.73 -18.13
C THR A 457 33.75 -30.67 -16.62
N ASP A 458 32.48 -30.71 -16.17
CA ASP A 458 32.18 -30.72 -14.73
C ASP A 458 32.79 -31.92 -14.00
N GLU A 459 33.04 -33.03 -14.71
CA GLU A 459 33.79 -34.19 -14.19
C GLU A 459 35.24 -33.84 -13.83
N GLN A 460 35.90 -32.93 -14.55
CA GLN A 460 37.28 -32.51 -14.27
C GLN A 460 37.39 -31.56 -13.07
N LYS A 461 36.28 -30.98 -12.59
CA LYS A 461 36.25 -30.05 -11.45
C LYS A 461 36.05 -30.74 -10.11
N LEU A 462 35.78 -32.05 -10.11
CA LEU A 462 35.56 -32.85 -8.91
C LEU A 462 36.83 -32.90 -8.04
N TRP A 463 36.67 -32.79 -6.71
CA TRP A 463 37.78 -32.91 -5.75
C TRP A 463 38.59 -34.19 -5.98
N ILE A 464 37.92 -35.30 -6.26
CA ILE A 464 38.54 -36.62 -6.49
C ILE A 464 39.51 -36.66 -7.70
N ASN A 465 39.39 -35.70 -8.63
CA ASN A 465 40.28 -35.54 -9.78
C ASN A 465 41.36 -34.46 -9.57
N SER A 466 41.32 -33.75 -8.43
CA SER A 466 42.30 -32.72 -8.04
C SER A 466 43.39 -33.22 -7.08
N VAL A 467 43.24 -34.44 -6.53
CA VAL A 467 44.17 -35.06 -5.57
C VAL A 467 44.76 -36.37 -6.12
N PRO A 468 45.92 -36.84 -5.61
CA PRO A 468 46.46 -38.16 -5.97
C PRO A 468 45.50 -39.29 -5.62
N LYS A 469 45.48 -40.37 -6.43
CA LYS A 469 44.56 -41.50 -6.23
C LYS A 469 44.77 -42.20 -4.90
N GLU A 470 46.01 -42.27 -4.45
CA GLU A 470 46.43 -42.83 -3.18
C GLU A 470 45.81 -42.09 -2.00
N VAL A 471 45.55 -40.78 -2.14
CA VAL A 471 44.83 -39.97 -1.16
C VAL A 471 43.32 -40.14 -1.33
N ALA A 472 42.80 -40.14 -2.55
CA ALA A 472 41.38 -40.34 -2.83
C ALA A 472 40.86 -41.70 -2.29
N ASP A 473 41.60 -42.78 -2.51
CA ASP A 473 41.22 -44.14 -2.11
C ASP A 473 41.39 -44.37 -0.59
N ALA A 474 42.25 -43.59 0.08
CA ALA A 474 42.41 -43.63 1.54
C ALA A 474 41.30 -42.90 2.32
N VAL A 475 40.53 -42.03 1.67
CA VAL A 475 39.49 -41.20 2.31
C VAL A 475 38.12 -41.88 2.30
N GLY A 476 37.41 -41.83 3.43
CA GLY A 476 36.08 -42.42 3.57
C GLY A 476 34.97 -41.71 2.76
N GLU A 477 33.97 -42.46 2.30
CA GLU A 477 32.88 -41.99 1.42
C GLU A 477 32.00 -40.84 1.96
N ARG A 478 32.08 -40.52 3.26
CA ARG A 478 31.46 -39.33 3.86
C ARG A 478 32.36 -38.10 3.72
N GLU A 479 33.64 -38.25 4.01
CA GLU A 479 34.63 -37.18 3.88
C GLU A 479 34.91 -36.83 2.42
N LYS A 480 34.91 -37.80 1.49
CA LYS A 480 34.92 -37.49 0.03
C LYS A 480 33.81 -36.51 -0.35
N LYS A 481 32.59 -36.72 0.15
CA LYS A 481 31.43 -35.84 -0.12
C LYS A 481 31.55 -34.48 0.56
N ARG A 482 32.24 -34.40 1.71
CA ARG A 482 32.54 -33.13 2.37
C ARG A 482 33.59 -32.34 1.57
N GLN A 483 34.69 -32.97 1.18
CA GLN A 483 35.73 -32.36 0.35
C GLN A 483 35.20 -31.92 -1.02
N GLU A 484 34.27 -32.67 -1.62
CA GLU A 484 33.60 -32.28 -2.87
C GLU A 484 32.81 -30.96 -2.72
N VAL A 485 32.03 -30.81 -1.63
CA VAL A 485 31.30 -29.55 -1.36
C VAL A 485 32.25 -28.40 -0.98
N ILE A 486 33.39 -28.69 -0.32
CA ILE A 486 34.43 -27.68 -0.06
C ILE A 486 35.11 -27.25 -1.37
N SER A 487 35.36 -28.18 -2.29
CA SER A 487 35.83 -27.85 -3.64
C SER A 487 34.81 -27.00 -4.40
N GLU A 488 33.52 -27.34 -4.33
CA GLU A 488 32.42 -26.52 -4.87
C GLU A 488 32.49 -25.08 -4.32
N ILE A 489 32.60 -24.90 -3.00
CA ILE A 489 32.76 -23.58 -2.37
C ILE A 489 33.95 -22.82 -2.98
N CYS A 490 35.12 -23.45 -3.07
CA CYS A 490 36.36 -22.84 -3.54
C CYS A 490 36.33 -22.47 -5.03
N TYR A 491 35.99 -23.39 -5.94
CA TYR A 491 35.97 -23.08 -7.38
C TYR A 491 34.83 -22.12 -7.75
N THR A 492 33.66 -22.24 -7.11
CA THR A 492 32.54 -21.32 -7.38
C THR A 492 32.76 -19.92 -6.81
N GLU A 493 33.64 -19.74 -5.80
CA GLU A 493 34.09 -18.40 -5.38
C GLU A 493 35.10 -17.83 -6.37
N ARG A 494 36.06 -18.64 -6.85
CA ARG A 494 37.01 -18.23 -7.90
C ARG A 494 36.27 -17.78 -9.16
N ASP A 495 35.26 -18.54 -9.59
CA ASP A 495 34.43 -18.17 -10.74
C ASP A 495 33.55 -16.94 -10.48
N PHE A 496 33.03 -16.75 -9.26
CA PHE A 496 32.35 -15.50 -8.90
C PHE A 496 33.28 -14.28 -8.96
N VAL A 497 34.53 -14.40 -8.49
CA VAL A 497 35.52 -13.31 -8.62
C VAL A 497 35.81 -13.00 -10.08
N LYS A 498 36.07 -14.01 -10.93
CA LYS A 498 36.21 -13.82 -12.40
C LYS A 498 35.01 -13.11 -13.02
N ASP A 499 33.79 -13.38 -12.54
CA ASP A 499 32.59 -12.69 -13.01
C ASP A 499 32.57 -11.19 -12.66
N LEU A 500 33.15 -10.80 -11.53
CA LEU A 500 33.35 -9.39 -11.14
C LEU A 500 34.51 -8.75 -11.91
N GLU A 501 35.55 -9.51 -12.26
CA GLU A 501 36.65 -9.06 -13.12
C GLU A 501 36.21 -8.83 -14.57
N TYR A 502 35.35 -9.69 -15.12
CA TYR A 502 34.69 -9.45 -16.40
C TYR A 502 33.90 -8.12 -16.40
N LEU A 503 33.17 -7.83 -15.31
CA LEU A 503 32.49 -6.53 -15.14
C LEU A 503 33.46 -5.36 -14.99
N ARG A 504 34.59 -5.54 -14.30
CA ARG A 504 35.66 -4.53 -14.20
C ARG A 504 36.20 -4.18 -15.59
N ASP A 505 36.62 -5.19 -16.35
CA ASP A 505 37.52 -5.01 -17.50
C ASP A 505 36.78 -4.82 -18.83
N PHE A 506 35.62 -5.46 -19.03
CA PHE A 506 34.85 -5.34 -20.27
C PHE A 506 33.73 -4.30 -20.20
N TRP A 507 33.33 -3.88 -18.98
CA TRP A 507 32.25 -2.92 -18.79
C TRP A 507 32.71 -1.64 -18.10
N ILE A 508 33.13 -1.71 -16.83
CA ILE A 508 33.33 -0.51 -16.00
C ILE A 508 34.53 0.33 -16.47
N LEU A 509 35.68 -0.28 -16.77
CA LEU A 509 36.86 0.43 -17.25
C LEU A 509 36.64 1.03 -18.66
N PRO A 510 36.10 0.30 -19.67
CA PRO A 510 35.74 0.89 -20.97
C PRO A 510 34.73 2.04 -20.86
N LEU A 511 33.69 1.91 -20.02
CA LEU A 511 32.69 2.96 -19.81
C LEU A 511 33.20 4.17 -19.01
N ARG A 512 34.31 4.05 -18.26
CA ARG A 512 35.03 5.19 -17.67
C ARG A 512 36.07 5.80 -18.62
N SER A 513 36.62 5.01 -19.53
CA SER A 513 37.69 5.41 -20.47
C SER A 513 37.36 6.63 -21.32
N LYS A 514 38.39 7.26 -21.92
CA LYS A 514 38.21 8.38 -22.86
C LYS A 514 37.28 8.02 -24.04
N GLN A 515 37.31 6.77 -24.49
CA GLN A 515 36.53 6.23 -25.63
C GLN A 515 35.07 5.85 -25.26
N SER A 516 34.66 6.00 -24.00
CA SER A 516 33.31 5.64 -23.54
C SER A 516 32.18 6.32 -24.33
N PRO A 517 31.13 5.58 -24.72
CA PRO A 517 29.96 6.09 -25.44
C PRO A 517 29.05 7.00 -24.59
N ILE A 518 29.40 7.24 -23.31
CA ILE A 518 28.64 8.12 -22.42
C ILE A 518 29.35 9.49 -22.35
N PRO A 519 28.64 10.62 -22.61
CA PRO A 519 29.21 11.97 -22.57
C PRO A 519 29.93 12.29 -21.24
N PRO A 520 31.12 12.92 -21.27
CA PRO A 520 31.97 13.09 -20.08
C PRO A 520 31.27 13.69 -18.86
N GLN A 521 30.38 14.67 -19.07
CA GLN A 521 29.65 15.39 -18.01
C GLN A 521 28.74 14.49 -17.17
N ARG A 522 28.28 13.35 -17.73
CA ARG A 522 27.35 12.41 -17.06
C ARG A 522 27.88 10.99 -16.92
N ARG A 523 29.02 10.67 -17.56
CA ARG A 523 29.68 9.36 -17.59
C ARG A 523 29.81 8.71 -16.21
N GLU A 524 30.51 9.37 -15.29
CA GLU A 524 30.80 8.81 -13.97
C GLU A 524 29.54 8.60 -13.12
N LYS A 525 28.51 9.46 -13.30
CA LYS A 525 27.20 9.28 -12.66
C LYS A 525 26.50 8.04 -13.20
N VAL A 526 26.44 7.86 -14.52
CA VAL A 526 25.78 6.70 -15.15
C VAL A 526 26.49 5.39 -14.78
N VAL A 527 27.83 5.35 -14.81
CA VAL A 527 28.60 4.17 -14.38
C VAL A 527 28.33 3.84 -12.91
N LYS A 528 28.38 4.82 -12.00
CA LYS A 528 28.06 4.59 -10.57
C LYS A 528 26.61 4.17 -10.34
N THR A 529 25.66 4.67 -11.13
CA THR A 529 24.26 4.20 -11.07
C THR A 529 24.16 2.72 -11.47
N ILE A 530 24.75 2.31 -12.61
CA ILE A 530 24.61 0.95 -13.14
C ILE A 530 25.36 -0.09 -12.29
N PHE A 531 26.61 0.18 -11.93
CA PHE A 531 27.52 -0.82 -11.33
C PHE A 531 27.69 -0.66 -9.81
N SER A 532 27.21 0.43 -9.22
CA SER A 532 27.31 0.72 -7.78
C SER A 532 28.74 0.48 -7.24
N ASN A 533 28.87 -0.38 -6.22
CA ASN A 533 30.10 -0.71 -5.51
C ASN A 533 30.68 -2.09 -5.89
N ILE A 534 30.52 -2.53 -7.15
CA ILE A 534 31.17 -3.76 -7.63
C ILE A 534 32.69 -3.64 -7.50
N ILE A 535 33.29 -2.55 -8.00
CA ILE A 535 34.72 -2.23 -7.81
C ILE A 535 34.96 -0.97 -6.95
N ASP A 536 33.99 -0.05 -6.87
CA ASP A 536 34.12 1.18 -6.08
C ASP A 536 33.99 0.88 -4.58
N HIS A 537 34.73 1.60 -3.73
CA HIS A 537 34.67 1.41 -2.28
C HIS A 537 33.31 1.85 -1.70
N PRO A 538 32.68 1.07 -0.80
CA PRO A 538 33.13 -0.20 -0.21
C PRO A 538 32.88 -1.38 -1.17
N SER A 539 33.97 -2.01 -1.64
CA SER A 539 33.96 -2.82 -2.87
C SER A 539 33.66 -4.31 -2.63
N ILE A 540 32.70 -4.86 -3.38
CA ILE A 540 32.41 -6.32 -3.39
C ILE A 540 33.62 -7.08 -3.94
N HIS A 541 34.18 -6.64 -5.08
CA HIS A 541 35.37 -7.27 -5.70
C HIS A 541 36.52 -7.39 -4.69
N THR A 542 36.79 -6.34 -3.92
CA THR A 542 37.92 -6.33 -2.96
C THR A 542 37.73 -7.35 -1.84
N VAL A 543 36.52 -7.51 -1.28
CA VAL A 543 36.29 -8.49 -0.21
C VAL A 543 36.20 -9.92 -0.76
N SER A 544 35.50 -10.14 -1.88
CA SER A 544 35.40 -11.47 -2.50
C SER A 544 36.72 -11.99 -3.04
N SER A 545 37.58 -11.13 -3.62
CA SER A 545 38.92 -11.56 -4.08
C SER A 545 39.78 -12.06 -2.92
N ARG A 546 39.77 -11.36 -1.77
CA ARG A 546 40.50 -11.78 -0.57
C ARG A 546 39.96 -13.08 0.01
N PHE A 547 38.64 -13.20 0.12
CA PHE A 547 37.97 -14.42 0.57
C PHE A 547 38.30 -15.62 -0.34
N ALA A 548 38.23 -15.44 -1.67
CA ALA A 548 38.62 -16.45 -2.66
C ALA A 548 40.09 -16.84 -2.54
N SER A 549 41.00 -15.88 -2.29
CA SER A 549 42.42 -16.18 -2.01
C SER A 549 42.57 -17.03 -0.76
N SER A 550 41.96 -16.66 0.38
CA SER A 550 42.05 -17.44 1.62
C SER A 550 41.49 -18.86 1.48
N LEU A 551 40.34 -19.03 0.80
CA LEU A 551 39.81 -20.35 0.44
C LEU A 551 40.78 -21.16 -0.43
N THR A 552 41.34 -20.54 -1.46
CA THR A 552 42.28 -21.19 -2.39
C THR A 552 43.58 -21.60 -1.67
N THR A 553 44.13 -20.74 -0.81
CA THR A 553 45.31 -21.06 0.00
C THR A 553 45.04 -22.21 0.97
N ARG A 554 43.84 -22.30 1.56
CA ARG A 554 43.44 -23.45 2.39
C ARG A 554 43.35 -24.74 1.57
N GLN A 555 42.79 -24.69 0.36
CA GLN A 555 42.68 -25.84 -0.55
C GLN A 555 44.05 -26.30 -1.10
N GLN A 556 45.00 -25.38 -1.29
CA GLN A 556 46.34 -25.69 -1.81
C GLN A 556 47.32 -26.20 -0.75
N LYS A 557 47.07 -25.95 0.55
CA LYS A 557 48.00 -26.29 1.63
C LYS A 557 48.05 -27.79 1.92
N ASP A 558 46.89 -28.43 1.98
CA ASP A 558 46.71 -29.84 2.35
C ASP A 558 45.64 -30.46 1.41
N PRO A 559 45.84 -31.67 0.84
CA PRO A 559 44.87 -32.29 -0.07
C PRO A 559 43.47 -32.54 0.54
N ILE A 560 43.40 -32.60 1.87
CA ILE A 560 42.19 -32.79 2.67
C ILE A 560 42.02 -31.56 3.55
N VAL A 561 41.01 -30.74 3.27
CA VAL A 561 40.71 -29.53 4.05
C VAL A 561 40.02 -29.91 5.36
N ASN A 562 40.75 -29.82 6.48
CA ASN A 562 40.27 -30.22 7.81
C ASN A 562 39.13 -29.34 8.34
N ASN A 563 39.20 -28.02 8.12
CA ASN A 563 38.21 -27.03 8.53
C ASN A 563 38.06 -25.92 7.48
N ILE A 564 36.89 -25.28 7.43
CA ILE A 564 36.59 -24.15 6.54
C ILE A 564 35.76 -23.05 7.22
N GLY A 565 35.04 -23.36 8.30
CA GLY A 565 34.16 -22.41 9.01
C GLY A 565 34.91 -21.21 9.60
N ASP A 566 36.18 -21.39 9.96
CA ASP A 566 37.06 -20.33 10.47
C ASP A 566 37.28 -19.19 9.47
N ILE A 567 37.48 -19.52 8.18
CA ILE A 567 37.62 -18.51 7.11
C ILE A 567 36.30 -17.75 6.94
N PHE A 568 35.16 -18.44 7.01
CA PHE A 568 33.87 -17.74 6.95
C PHE A 568 33.61 -16.86 8.20
N LEU A 569 34.09 -17.24 9.39
CA LEU A 569 34.02 -16.38 10.59
C LEU A 569 34.82 -15.08 10.42
N GLU A 570 35.97 -15.12 9.74
CA GLU A 570 36.79 -13.94 9.44
C GLU A 570 36.14 -13.02 8.40
N TYR A 571 35.56 -13.58 7.33
CA TYR A 571 35.14 -12.82 6.16
C TYR A 571 33.67 -12.39 6.14
N VAL A 572 32.74 -13.15 6.73
CA VAL A 572 31.31 -12.79 6.72
C VAL A 572 31.02 -11.43 7.38
N PRO A 573 31.66 -11.03 8.51
CA PRO A 573 31.53 -9.68 9.05
C PRO A 573 31.95 -8.56 8.08
N GLN A 574 32.80 -8.87 7.08
CA GLN A 574 33.28 -7.93 6.08
C GLN A 574 32.35 -7.84 4.84
N PHE A 575 31.27 -8.62 4.77
CA PHE A 575 30.34 -8.67 3.63
C PHE A 575 29.27 -7.55 3.63
N GLU A 576 29.41 -6.50 4.44
CA GLU A 576 28.55 -5.31 4.36
C GLU A 576 28.44 -4.64 2.95
N PRO A 577 29.46 -4.68 2.06
CA PRO A 577 29.31 -4.23 0.67
C PRO A 577 28.10 -4.82 -0.09
N PHE A 578 27.66 -6.03 0.26
CA PHE A 578 26.51 -6.67 -0.37
C PHE A 578 25.18 -6.00 0.03
N ILE A 579 25.09 -5.38 1.22
CA ILE A 579 23.90 -4.61 1.67
C ILE A 579 23.73 -3.37 0.80
N TRP A 580 24.82 -2.60 0.64
CA TRP A 580 24.81 -1.42 -0.22
C TRP A 580 24.47 -1.78 -1.67
N TYR A 581 25.06 -2.85 -2.20
CA TYR A 581 24.77 -3.31 -3.56
C TYR A 581 23.31 -3.74 -3.76
N GLY A 582 22.74 -4.53 -2.83
CA GLY A 582 21.33 -4.92 -2.87
C GLY A 582 20.40 -3.71 -2.94
N SER A 583 20.65 -2.69 -2.12
CA SER A 583 19.90 -1.42 -2.13
C SER A 583 20.00 -0.64 -3.46
N LYS A 584 20.99 -0.94 -4.32
CA LYS A 584 21.23 -0.26 -5.60
C LYS A 584 20.94 -1.09 -6.84
N GLN A 585 20.81 -2.41 -6.72
CA GLN A 585 20.63 -3.32 -7.85
C GLN A 585 19.44 -2.96 -8.76
N LEU A 586 18.31 -2.52 -8.20
CA LEU A 586 17.14 -2.09 -8.97
C LEU A 586 17.39 -0.76 -9.71
N GLU A 587 17.97 0.23 -9.01
CA GLU A 587 18.30 1.56 -9.58
C GLU A 587 19.33 1.41 -10.71
N GLY A 588 20.28 0.48 -10.59
CA GLY A 588 21.29 0.18 -11.60
C GLY A 588 20.75 -0.54 -12.84
N LYS A 589 19.91 -1.58 -12.66
CA LYS A 589 19.23 -2.24 -13.78
C LYS A 589 18.33 -1.27 -14.56
N PHE A 590 17.57 -0.43 -13.86
CA PHE A 590 16.78 0.61 -14.53
C PHE A 590 17.65 1.66 -15.22
N GLY A 591 18.74 2.10 -14.59
CA GLY A 591 19.68 3.05 -15.18
C GLY A 591 20.32 2.52 -16.48
N PHE A 592 20.62 1.21 -16.53
CA PHE A 592 21.13 0.52 -17.72
C PHE A 592 20.13 0.54 -18.87
N GLU A 593 18.89 0.06 -18.65
CA GLU A 593 17.86 0.06 -19.70
C GLU A 593 17.49 1.48 -20.16
N ASN A 594 17.45 2.44 -19.22
CA ASN A 594 17.20 3.83 -19.55
C ASN A 594 18.31 4.39 -20.46
N GLU A 595 19.59 4.18 -20.14
CA GLU A 595 20.70 4.60 -21.01
C GLU A 595 20.67 3.86 -22.37
N ARG A 596 20.41 2.55 -22.41
CA ARG A 596 20.26 1.76 -23.65
C ARG A 596 19.11 2.29 -24.53
N SER A 597 18.03 2.77 -23.93
CA SER A 597 16.89 3.33 -24.67
C SER A 597 17.08 4.78 -25.17
N VAL A 598 17.96 5.55 -24.54
CA VAL A 598 18.17 6.99 -24.84
C VAL A 598 19.44 7.24 -25.65
N ASN A 599 20.48 6.41 -25.51
CA ASN A 599 21.79 6.61 -26.12
C ASN A 599 22.13 5.45 -27.08
N SER A 600 22.01 5.71 -28.38
CA SER A 600 22.31 4.73 -29.44
C SER A 600 23.76 4.23 -29.43
N HIS A 601 24.73 5.09 -29.08
CA HIS A 601 26.13 4.67 -28.98
C HIS A 601 26.35 3.72 -27.78
N PHE A 602 25.65 3.94 -26.67
CA PHE A 602 25.67 3.01 -25.55
C PHE A 602 24.97 1.69 -25.94
N ALA A 603 23.83 1.75 -26.64
CA ALA A 603 23.16 0.54 -27.13
C ALA A 603 24.08 -0.29 -28.05
N SER A 604 24.79 0.32 -29.00
CA SER A 604 25.77 -0.38 -29.84
C SER A 604 26.94 -0.97 -29.04
N PHE A 605 27.42 -0.28 -28.01
CA PHE A 605 28.46 -0.82 -27.11
C PHE A 605 27.98 -2.05 -26.32
N VAL A 606 26.77 -1.99 -25.75
CA VAL A 606 26.14 -3.14 -25.07
C VAL A 606 26.08 -4.34 -26.03
N ASP A 607 25.57 -4.10 -27.23
CA ASP A 607 25.46 -5.09 -28.30
C ASP A 607 26.83 -5.66 -28.75
N GLU A 608 27.91 -4.89 -28.68
CA GLU A 608 29.27 -5.39 -28.96
C GLU A 608 29.77 -6.29 -27.82
N ILE A 609 29.70 -5.84 -26.56
CA ILE A 609 30.25 -6.58 -25.41
C ILE A 609 29.48 -7.88 -25.14
N GLU A 610 28.15 -7.88 -25.27
CA GLU A 610 27.33 -9.08 -25.06
C GLU A 610 27.61 -10.18 -26.10
N ARG A 611 28.14 -9.83 -27.28
CA ARG A 611 28.55 -10.78 -28.34
C ARG A 611 29.94 -11.41 -28.16
N LYS A 612 30.78 -10.93 -27.24
CA LYS A 612 32.15 -11.46 -27.01
C LYS A 612 32.11 -12.84 -26.33
N ARG A 613 33.12 -13.71 -26.55
CA ARG A 613 33.19 -15.07 -25.95
C ARG A 613 33.15 -14.99 -24.43
N GLU A 614 33.80 -13.97 -23.90
CA GLU A 614 33.96 -13.61 -22.50
C GLU A 614 32.62 -13.30 -21.81
N SER A 615 31.58 -12.87 -22.54
CA SER A 615 30.23 -12.73 -22.00
C SER A 615 29.62 -14.08 -21.58
N ARG A 616 30.12 -15.19 -22.13
CA ARG A 616 29.54 -16.54 -22.05
C ARG A 616 28.05 -16.57 -22.44
N LYS A 617 27.64 -15.66 -23.33
CA LYS A 617 26.26 -15.46 -23.81
C LYS A 617 25.27 -15.04 -22.71
N LEU A 618 25.74 -14.39 -21.65
CA LEU A 618 24.93 -13.84 -20.57
C LEU A 618 24.87 -12.30 -20.67
N GLU A 619 23.66 -11.75 -20.69
CA GLU A 619 23.40 -10.30 -20.70
C GLU A 619 23.87 -9.61 -19.40
N LEU A 620 24.14 -8.30 -19.45
CA LEU A 620 24.61 -7.55 -18.27
C LEU A 620 23.66 -7.67 -17.07
N ASN A 621 22.34 -7.67 -17.29
CA ASN A 621 21.34 -7.85 -16.24
C ASN A 621 21.51 -9.17 -15.45
N GLY A 622 22.01 -10.22 -16.11
CA GLY A 622 22.37 -11.48 -15.48
C GLY A 622 23.58 -11.34 -14.56
N TYR A 623 24.65 -10.72 -15.05
CA TYR A 623 25.86 -10.44 -14.26
C TYR A 623 25.57 -9.53 -13.04
N LEU A 624 24.78 -8.46 -13.22
CA LEU A 624 24.35 -7.58 -12.12
C LEU A 624 23.52 -8.31 -11.04
N THR A 625 23.03 -9.53 -11.32
CA THR A 625 22.29 -10.38 -10.36
C THR A 625 23.21 -11.34 -9.58
N LYS A 626 24.47 -11.49 -9.96
CA LYS A 626 25.41 -12.45 -9.33
C LYS A 626 25.74 -12.13 -7.86
N PRO A 627 26.01 -10.88 -7.43
CA PRO A 627 26.38 -10.63 -6.03
C PRO A 627 25.29 -11.01 -5.01
N THR A 628 24.02 -10.65 -5.28
CA THR A 628 22.91 -10.99 -4.38
C THR A 628 22.58 -12.48 -4.40
N THR A 629 22.73 -13.15 -5.55
CA THR A 629 22.51 -14.61 -5.64
C THR A 629 23.67 -15.43 -5.08
N ARG A 630 24.93 -14.96 -5.14
CA ARG A 630 26.08 -15.62 -4.51
C ARG A 630 25.95 -15.63 -3.00
N LEU A 631 25.61 -14.49 -2.38
CA LEU A 631 25.40 -14.40 -0.93
C LEU A 631 24.34 -15.40 -0.42
N ALA A 632 23.27 -15.61 -1.21
CA ALA A 632 22.21 -16.57 -0.91
C ALA A 632 22.62 -18.06 -1.13
N ARG A 633 23.78 -18.35 -1.73
CA ARG A 633 24.28 -19.72 -1.92
C ARG A 633 25.09 -20.24 -0.73
N TYR A 634 25.79 -19.37 0.00
CA TYR A 634 26.64 -19.80 1.12
C TYR A 634 25.90 -20.65 2.17
N PRO A 635 24.64 -20.34 2.58
CA PRO A 635 23.94 -21.19 3.56
C PRO A 635 23.75 -22.62 3.06
N LEU A 636 23.35 -22.80 1.80
CA LEU A 636 23.11 -24.12 1.19
C LEU A 636 24.40 -24.94 1.07
N LEU A 637 25.51 -24.30 0.72
CA LEU A 637 26.82 -24.94 0.62
C LEU A 637 27.32 -25.34 2.02
N LEU A 638 27.23 -24.44 3.00
CA LEU A 638 27.66 -24.68 4.37
C LEU A 638 26.79 -25.72 5.10
N GLU A 639 25.48 -25.75 4.86
CA GLU A 639 24.58 -26.80 5.35
C GLU A 639 24.97 -28.17 4.78
N ASN A 640 25.39 -28.24 3.52
CA ASN A 640 25.93 -29.47 2.91
C ASN A 640 27.30 -29.89 3.49
N VAL A 641 28.22 -28.95 3.78
CA VAL A 641 29.48 -29.27 4.51
C VAL A 641 29.17 -29.80 5.91
N LEU A 642 28.33 -29.09 6.67
CA LEU A 642 27.95 -29.43 8.06
C LEU A 642 27.30 -30.82 8.17
N LYS A 643 26.50 -31.20 7.16
CA LYS A 643 25.87 -32.52 7.01
C LYS A 643 26.87 -33.67 6.92
N TYR A 644 27.99 -33.47 6.22
CA TYR A 644 29.02 -34.51 6.06
C TYR A 644 30.16 -34.41 7.06
N THR A 645 30.33 -33.27 7.73
CA THR A 645 31.30 -33.05 8.82
C THR A 645 31.09 -34.04 9.97
N GLU A 646 32.18 -34.59 10.52
CA GLU A 646 32.18 -35.47 11.71
C GLU A 646 32.00 -34.68 13.02
N ASP A 647 31.54 -35.35 14.07
CA ASP A 647 31.06 -34.68 15.29
C ASP A 647 32.19 -34.14 16.21
N ASP A 648 33.44 -34.50 15.93
CA ASP A 648 34.68 -34.03 16.59
C ASP A 648 35.33 -32.83 15.89
N SER A 649 34.94 -32.52 14.65
CA SER A 649 35.54 -31.44 13.87
C SER A 649 35.07 -30.04 14.32
N GLN A 650 36.01 -29.09 14.36
CA GLN A 650 35.74 -27.68 14.66
C GLN A 650 34.66 -27.06 13.74
N ASP A 651 34.51 -27.54 12.50
CA ASP A 651 33.47 -27.09 11.58
C ASP A 651 32.05 -27.29 12.16
N LYS A 652 31.81 -28.27 13.06
CA LYS A 652 30.53 -28.42 13.78
C LYS A 652 30.21 -27.28 14.71
N ALA A 653 31.23 -26.67 15.33
CA ALA A 653 31.04 -25.53 16.22
C ALA A 653 30.96 -24.22 15.44
N ASP A 654 31.73 -24.08 14.34
CA ASP A 654 31.89 -22.80 13.65
C ASP A 654 30.88 -22.58 12.51
N ILE A 655 30.54 -23.60 11.72
CA ILE A 655 29.56 -23.43 10.63
C ILE A 655 28.18 -22.98 11.14
N PRO A 656 27.61 -23.45 12.26
CA PRO A 656 26.35 -22.92 12.79
C PRO A 656 26.39 -21.44 13.18
N LYS A 657 27.54 -20.95 13.67
CA LYS A 657 27.77 -19.51 13.95
C LYS A 657 27.75 -18.71 12.65
N VAL A 658 28.49 -19.18 11.64
CA VAL A 658 28.52 -18.61 10.28
C VAL A 658 27.12 -18.56 9.67
N LEU A 659 26.37 -19.66 9.72
CA LEU A 659 25.01 -19.74 9.19
C LEU A 659 24.08 -18.70 9.84
N THR A 660 24.26 -18.42 11.13
CA THR A 660 23.52 -17.36 11.83
C THR A 660 23.88 -15.98 11.27
N MET A 661 25.17 -15.66 11.13
CA MET A 661 25.62 -14.36 10.61
C MET A 661 25.22 -14.12 9.14
N ILE A 662 25.31 -15.15 8.28
CA ILE A 662 24.90 -15.01 6.87
C ILE A 662 23.38 -14.84 6.75
N ARG A 663 22.58 -15.50 7.60
CA ARG A 663 21.12 -15.33 7.61
C ARG A 663 20.69 -13.95 8.09
N ASP A 664 21.34 -13.39 9.12
CA ASP A 664 21.15 -11.97 9.51
C ASP A 664 21.50 -11.03 8.35
N LEU A 665 22.69 -11.19 7.77
CA LEU A 665 23.15 -10.37 6.66
C LEU A 665 22.19 -10.42 5.45
N LEU A 666 21.65 -11.60 5.11
CA LEU A 666 20.61 -11.75 4.09
C LEU A 666 19.31 -11.03 4.48
N GLY A 667 18.93 -11.04 5.76
CA GLY A 667 17.82 -10.24 6.30
C GLY A 667 18.06 -8.73 6.12
N ARG A 668 19.24 -8.24 6.50
CA ARG A 668 19.67 -6.83 6.33
C ARG A 668 19.67 -6.41 4.85
N VAL A 669 20.22 -7.24 3.96
CA VAL A 669 20.19 -7.04 2.49
C VAL A 669 18.75 -6.95 1.98
N ASN A 670 17.87 -7.88 2.37
CA ASN A 670 16.48 -7.91 1.94
C ASN A 670 15.71 -6.67 2.42
N ALA A 671 15.91 -6.26 3.68
CA ALA A 671 15.26 -5.08 4.25
C ALA A 671 15.66 -3.77 3.54
N GLU A 672 16.96 -3.52 3.33
CA GLU A 672 17.39 -2.31 2.62
C GLU A 672 17.09 -2.34 1.12
N SER A 673 17.08 -3.52 0.49
CA SER A 673 16.62 -3.67 -0.90
C SER A 673 15.15 -3.31 -1.03
N GLY A 674 14.28 -3.81 -0.15
CA GLY A 674 12.85 -3.46 -0.13
C GLY A 674 12.59 -1.97 0.14
N LYS A 675 13.28 -1.37 1.11
CA LYS A 675 13.21 0.08 1.36
C LYS A 675 13.67 0.89 0.14
N ALA A 676 14.73 0.46 -0.53
CA ALA A 676 15.24 1.13 -1.72
C ALA A 676 14.31 1.00 -2.93
N GLU A 677 13.74 -0.18 -3.17
CA GLU A 677 12.71 -0.40 -4.19
C GLU A 677 11.49 0.49 -3.94
N ASN A 678 10.99 0.54 -2.70
CA ASN A 678 9.89 1.42 -2.32
C ASN A 678 10.23 2.91 -2.63
N ARG A 679 11.38 3.42 -2.15
CA ARG A 679 11.84 4.79 -2.44
C ARG A 679 11.96 5.08 -3.94
N PHE A 680 12.45 4.12 -4.72
CA PHE A 680 12.59 4.23 -6.17
C PHE A 680 11.23 4.28 -6.88
N ASN A 681 10.32 3.36 -6.54
CA ASN A 681 8.97 3.29 -7.09
C ASN A 681 8.14 4.54 -6.76
N LEU A 682 8.25 5.06 -5.53
CA LEU A 682 7.60 6.30 -5.10
C LEU A 682 8.13 7.54 -5.85
N ARG A 683 9.46 7.67 -6.00
CA ARG A 683 10.09 8.76 -6.79
C ARG A 683 9.62 8.73 -8.25
N ARG A 684 9.68 7.56 -8.90
CA ARG A 684 9.22 7.38 -10.28
C ARG A 684 7.73 7.72 -10.43
N LEU A 685 6.89 7.33 -9.46
CA LEU A 685 5.47 7.70 -9.48
C LEU A 685 5.26 9.21 -9.32
N HIS A 686 5.99 9.88 -8.44
CA HIS A 686 5.97 11.35 -8.33
C HIS A 686 6.34 12.05 -9.66
N GLU A 687 7.40 11.58 -10.32
CA GLU A 687 7.85 12.12 -11.62
C GLU A 687 6.86 11.86 -12.76
N GLN A 688 6.16 10.72 -12.76
CA GLN A 688 5.26 10.29 -13.83
C GLN A 688 3.79 10.71 -13.64
N LEU A 689 3.34 10.96 -12.40
CA LEU A 689 1.94 11.28 -12.09
C LEU A 689 1.51 12.65 -12.64
N ARG A 690 0.36 12.69 -13.33
CA ARG A 690 -0.27 13.91 -13.83
C ARG A 690 -1.68 14.04 -13.25
N PHE A 691 -2.01 15.24 -12.78
CA PHE A 691 -3.34 15.58 -12.28
C PHE A 691 -4.14 16.36 -13.34
N LYS A 692 -5.47 16.36 -13.24
CA LYS A 692 -6.30 17.31 -14.00
C LYS A 692 -6.06 18.74 -13.48
N PRO A 693 -6.35 19.79 -14.27
CA PRO A 693 -6.44 21.16 -13.75
C PRO A 693 -7.30 21.22 -12.49
N ASN A 694 -6.86 21.97 -11.49
CA ASN A 694 -7.50 22.14 -10.18
C ASN A 694 -7.67 20.87 -9.31
N GLU A 695 -7.24 19.68 -9.76
CA GLU A 695 -7.23 18.44 -8.94
C GLU A 695 -5.84 18.10 -8.35
N ARG A 696 -4.82 18.96 -8.53
CA ARG A 696 -3.46 18.70 -8.06
C ARG A 696 -3.38 18.69 -6.53
N VAL A 697 -2.92 17.57 -5.97
CA VAL A 697 -2.54 17.41 -4.56
C VAL A 697 -1.08 16.98 -4.50
N ASP A 698 -0.30 17.56 -3.59
CA ASP A 698 1.02 17.03 -3.30
C ASP A 698 0.90 15.86 -2.32
N LEU A 699 1.14 14.65 -2.84
CA LEU A 699 1.18 13.41 -2.06
C LEU A 699 2.51 13.19 -1.34
N ARG A 700 3.48 14.10 -1.51
CA ARG A 700 4.78 14.09 -0.83
C ARG A 700 5.52 12.74 -0.87
N LEU A 701 5.34 11.97 -1.95
CA LEU A 701 5.82 10.59 -2.10
C LEU A 701 7.36 10.45 -1.95
N THR A 702 8.09 11.56 -2.03
CA THR A 702 9.55 11.65 -1.89
C THR A 702 10.03 11.97 -0.46
N GLU A 703 9.13 12.20 0.50
CA GLU A 703 9.47 12.32 1.93
C GLU A 703 10.04 11.01 2.49
N GLU A 704 10.89 11.12 3.51
CA GLU A 704 11.41 9.98 4.24
C GLU A 704 10.29 9.25 5.02
N GLY A 705 10.39 7.92 5.13
CA GLY A 705 9.38 7.08 5.78
C GLY A 705 8.11 6.80 4.97
N ARG A 706 7.92 7.38 3.77
CA ARG A 706 6.79 7.07 2.89
C ARG A 706 6.85 5.64 2.36
N GLU A 707 5.69 4.98 2.27
CA GLU A 707 5.57 3.57 1.92
C GLU A 707 4.43 3.34 0.91
N LEU A 708 4.69 2.58 -0.16
CA LEU A 708 3.67 1.97 -1.02
C LEU A 708 3.23 0.63 -0.41
N VAL A 709 2.26 0.70 0.51
CA VAL A 709 1.72 -0.45 1.26
C VAL A 709 1.09 -1.49 0.34
N PHE A 710 0.33 -1.07 -0.67
CA PHE A 710 -0.27 -2.00 -1.63
C PHE A 710 -0.57 -1.37 -3.00
N LYS A 711 -0.64 -2.20 -4.04
CA LYS A 711 -0.99 -1.81 -5.41
C LYS A 711 -1.84 -2.90 -6.06
N SER A 712 -2.94 -2.53 -6.70
CA SER A 712 -3.71 -3.45 -7.56
C SER A 712 -4.36 -2.72 -8.73
N GLN A 713 -4.88 -3.49 -9.68
CA GLN A 713 -5.84 -3.02 -10.67
C GLN A 713 -7.28 -3.30 -10.19
N PHE A 714 -8.22 -2.54 -10.74
CA PHE A 714 -9.66 -2.58 -10.49
C PHE A 714 -10.43 -2.32 -11.78
N LYS A 715 -11.60 -2.97 -11.89
CA LYS A 715 -12.58 -2.72 -12.95
C LYS A 715 -13.56 -1.60 -12.53
N LYS A 716 -14.19 -0.91 -13.49
CA LYS A 716 -15.26 0.08 -13.21
C LYS A 716 -16.64 -0.56 -13.00
N SER A 717 -16.86 -1.69 -13.65
CA SER A 717 -18.05 -2.55 -13.55
C SER A 717 -17.60 -4.01 -13.34
N PRO A 718 -18.50 -4.97 -13.08
CA PRO A 718 -18.16 -6.38 -12.98
C PRO A 718 -17.58 -6.95 -14.30
N THR A 719 -18.11 -6.49 -15.43
CA THR A 719 -17.77 -6.96 -16.79
C THR A 719 -16.60 -6.22 -17.41
N ASP A 720 -16.38 -4.94 -17.08
CA ASP A 720 -15.30 -4.08 -17.59
C ASP A 720 -13.90 -4.73 -17.48
N PRO A 721 -12.94 -4.38 -18.36
CA PRO A 721 -11.53 -4.64 -18.13
C PRO A 721 -10.99 -3.82 -16.94
N ALA A 722 -9.84 -4.26 -16.39
CA ALA A 722 -9.23 -3.65 -15.21
C ALA A 722 -8.41 -2.38 -15.57
N GLU A 723 -9.11 -1.27 -15.85
CA GLU A 723 -8.51 0.00 -16.30
C GLU A 723 -7.92 0.90 -15.19
N ILE A 724 -8.36 0.75 -13.94
CA ILE A 724 -7.99 1.67 -12.86
C ILE A 724 -6.95 0.99 -11.98
N THR A 725 -5.78 1.61 -11.82
CA THR A 725 -4.78 1.16 -10.85
C THR A 725 -4.96 1.96 -9.57
N ALA A 726 -5.04 1.28 -8.43
CA ALA A 726 -5.06 1.88 -7.12
C ALA A 726 -3.72 1.66 -6.41
N PHE A 727 -3.20 2.71 -5.81
CA PHE A 727 -2.02 2.72 -4.95
C PHE A 727 -2.49 3.08 -3.52
N LEU A 728 -2.15 2.23 -2.56
CA LEU A 728 -2.31 2.49 -1.14
C LEU A 728 -0.95 2.89 -0.57
N PHE A 729 -0.85 4.11 -0.06
CA PHE A 729 0.31 4.57 0.70
C PHE A 729 0.08 4.43 2.20
N ASP A 730 1.12 4.73 2.98
CA ASP A 730 1.07 4.89 4.45
C ASP A 730 0.00 5.88 4.94
N HIS A 731 -0.41 6.82 4.08
CA HIS A 731 -1.23 7.99 4.44
C HIS A 731 -2.41 8.29 3.50
N ALA A 732 -2.48 7.68 2.31
CA ALA A 732 -3.49 8.01 1.30
C ALA A 732 -3.76 6.88 0.30
N VAL A 733 -4.94 6.91 -0.35
CA VAL A 733 -5.26 6.12 -1.54
C VAL A 733 -5.26 7.02 -2.77
N LEU A 734 -4.50 6.62 -3.79
CA LEU A 734 -4.45 7.25 -5.11
C LEU A 734 -5.04 6.30 -6.15
N LEU A 735 -6.09 6.76 -6.85
CA LEU A 735 -6.66 6.07 -8.02
C LEU A 735 -6.11 6.71 -9.30
N VAL A 736 -5.54 5.92 -10.20
CA VAL A 736 -5.03 6.39 -11.51
C VAL A 736 -5.60 5.58 -12.67
N ARG A 737 -5.58 6.19 -13.86
CA ARG A 737 -5.61 5.48 -15.15
C ARG A 737 -4.23 5.61 -15.79
N ILE A 738 -3.67 4.48 -16.21
CA ILE A 738 -2.42 4.41 -16.97
C ILE A 738 -2.79 4.34 -18.46
N LYS A 739 -2.17 5.16 -19.30
CA LYS A 739 -2.38 5.16 -20.76
C LYS A 739 -1.06 4.96 -21.50
N GLN A 740 -1.06 4.13 -22.52
CA GLN A 740 0.04 4.05 -23.50
C GLN A 740 0.02 5.28 -24.41
N LYS A 741 1.17 5.94 -24.59
CA LYS A 741 1.33 7.16 -25.40
C LYS A 741 2.60 7.07 -26.24
N GLY A 742 2.51 6.39 -27.37
CA GLY A 742 3.69 6.00 -28.14
C GLY A 742 4.47 4.91 -27.39
N LYS A 743 5.70 5.20 -26.98
CA LYS A 743 6.55 4.28 -26.19
C LYS A 743 6.51 4.54 -24.67
N THR A 744 5.76 5.53 -24.19
CA THR A 744 5.75 5.91 -22.77
C THR A 744 4.38 5.73 -22.12
N GLU A 745 4.40 5.40 -20.82
CA GLU A 745 3.21 5.29 -19.99
C GLU A 745 2.87 6.66 -19.37
N GLU A 746 1.67 7.18 -19.63
CA GLU A 746 1.14 8.40 -19.03
C GLU A 746 0.24 8.02 -17.84
N ILE A 747 0.71 8.29 -16.62
CA ILE A 747 0.00 7.97 -15.37
C ILE A 747 -0.86 9.18 -14.96
N THR A 748 -2.18 9.05 -15.09
CA THR A 748 -3.13 10.14 -14.81
C THR A 748 -3.97 9.88 -13.57
N ALA A 749 -4.01 10.82 -12.63
CA ALA A 749 -4.91 10.76 -11.48
C ALA A 749 -6.38 10.70 -11.96
N TYR A 750 -7.12 9.68 -11.54
CA TYR A 750 -8.50 9.48 -11.96
C TYR A 750 -9.46 10.42 -11.22
N ARG A 751 -9.19 10.63 -9.93
CA ARG A 751 -9.88 11.53 -9.00
C ARG A 751 -8.83 12.18 -8.08
N ARG A 752 -9.22 13.19 -7.30
CA ARG A 752 -8.42 13.69 -6.17
C ARG A 752 -8.06 12.50 -5.23
N PRO A 753 -6.80 12.38 -4.77
CA PRO A 753 -6.42 11.34 -3.81
C PRO A 753 -7.19 11.47 -2.50
N ILE A 754 -7.40 10.35 -1.81
CA ILE A 754 -8.14 10.28 -0.54
C ILE A 754 -7.13 10.08 0.59
N PRO A 755 -6.93 11.04 1.52
CA PRO A 755 -6.19 10.79 2.75
C PRO A 755 -6.84 9.64 3.53
N LEU A 756 -6.06 8.71 4.09
CA LEU A 756 -6.61 7.51 4.74
C LEU A 756 -7.48 7.84 5.96
N GLU A 757 -7.21 8.96 6.62
CA GLU A 757 -8.03 9.49 7.71
C GLU A 757 -9.40 10.04 7.25
N LEU A 758 -9.53 10.39 5.96
CA LEU A 758 -10.78 10.80 5.30
C LEU A 758 -11.37 9.72 4.38
N LEU A 759 -10.88 8.47 4.47
CA LEU A 759 -11.38 7.34 3.68
C LEU A 759 -12.39 6.52 4.49
N ALA A 760 -13.63 6.45 4.00
CA ALA A 760 -14.58 5.42 4.41
C ALA A 760 -14.72 4.37 3.28
N ILE A 761 -14.88 3.10 3.65
CA ILE A 761 -15.23 2.01 2.72
C ILE A 761 -16.55 1.42 3.16
N ARG A 762 -17.55 1.43 2.26
CA ARG A 762 -18.91 0.96 2.58
C ARG A 762 -18.97 -0.52 2.95
N GLU A 763 -18.13 -1.34 2.33
CA GLU A 763 -18.17 -2.80 2.45
C GLU A 763 -17.14 -3.35 3.47
N MET A 764 -16.60 -2.50 4.36
CA MET A 764 -15.61 -2.95 5.35
C MET A 764 -16.24 -3.99 6.31
N ASP A 765 -17.40 -3.67 6.88
CA ASP A 765 -18.08 -4.45 7.94
C ASP A 765 -18.75 -5.75 7.42
N GLU A 766 -18.76 -5.94 6.10
CA GLU A 766 -19.09 -7.19 5.43
C GLU A 766 -17.94 -8.21 5.51
N VAL A 767 -16.69 -7.74 5.50
CA VAL A 767 -15.48 -8.57 5.26
C VAL A 767 -14.53 -8.58 6.46
N ILE A 768 -14.53 -7.50 7.26
CA ILE A 768 -13.83 -7.36 8.53
C ILE A 768 -14.87 -6.93 9.59
N PRO A 769 -15.66 -7.87 10.15
CA PRO A 769 -16.56 -7.56 11.26
C PRO A 769 -15.74 -7.21 12.50
N LEU A 770 -16.10 -6.13 13.20
CA LEU A 770 -15.50 -5.81 14.50
C LEU A 770 -15.78 -6.96 15.49
N GLN A 771 -14.76 -7.35 16.26
CA GLN A 771 -14.85 -8.48 17.20
C GLN A 771 -15.75 -8.13 18.41
N GLY A 772 -17.05 -8.34 18.26
CA GLY A 772 -18.04 -8.19 19.33
C GLY A 772 -19.49 -8.15 18.84
N SER A 773 -19.77 -7.73 17.60
CA SER A 773 -21.13 -7.55 17.10
C SER A 773 -21.79 -8.87 16.67
N ILE A 774 -22.51 -9.49 17.61
CA ILE A 774 -23.41 -10.63 17.33
C ILE A 774 -24.55 -10.16 16.42
N LYS A 775 -24.43 -10.43 15.11
CA LYS A 775 -25.45 -10.09 14.10
C LYS A 775 -26.73 -10.93 14.32
N ARG A 776 -27.66 -10.42 15.13
CA ARG A 776 -29.07 -10.85 15.12
C ARG A 776 -29.81 -10.13 14.01
N SER A 777 -30.59 -10.87 13.22
CA SER A 777 -31.43 -10.30 12.15
C SER A 777 -32.49 -9.36 12.72
N SER A 778 -32.36 -8.05 12.48
CA SER A 778 -33.30 -7.03 12.97
C SER A 778 -34.58 -6.99 12.14
N SER A 779 -35.57 -7.79 12.53
CA SER A 779 -36.93 -7.74 11.99
C SER A 779 -37.70 -6.52 12.53
N SER A 780 -37.43 -5.34 11.97
CA SER A 780 -38.19 -4.12 12.30
C SER A 780 -39.54 -4.13 11.60
N LEU A 781 -40.62 -4.22 12.38
CA LEU A 781 -42.00 -4.05 11.91
C LEU A 781 -42.41 -2.56 11.91
N ILE A 782 -43.44 -2.26 11.10
CA ILE A 782 -44.10 -0.95 10.88
C ILE A 782 -43.45 -0.08 9.77
N PRO A 783 -44.20 0.29 8.70
CA PRO A 783 -43.64 0.93 7.51
C PRO A 783 -43.83 2.45 7.46
N SER A 784 -42.89 3.16 6.81
CA SER A 784 -43.19 4.45 6.19
C SER A 784 -42.28 4.75 4.99
N ILE A 785 -42.94 4.83 3.82
CA ILE A 785 -42.53 5.43 2.54
C ILE A 785 -41.01 5.64 2.33
N ARG A 786 -40.35 4.65 1.73
CA ARG A 786 -39.21 4.88 0.82
C ARG A 786 -39.67 4.64 -0.62
N THR A 787 -39.26 5.52 -1.53
CA THR A 787 -39.45 5.35 -2.97
C THR A 787 -38.68 4.12 -3.47
N THR A 788 -39.34 3.28 -4.27
CA THR A 788 -38.91 1.91 -4.55
C THR A 788 -37.95 1.80 -5.74
N THR A 789 -36.65 2.01 -5.51
CA THR A 789 -35.60 1.75 -6.52
C THR A 789 -34.30 1.17 -5.94
N SER A 790 -34.34 0.05 -5.21
CA SER A 790 -33.13 -0.78 -4.96
C SER A 790 -33.40 -2.19 -4.39
N ASP A 791 -34.25 -3.00 -5.03
CA ASP A 791 -34.09 -4.46 -4.94
C ASP A 791 -32.91 -4.90 -5.83
N THR A 792 -31.70 -4.60 -5.38
CA THR A 792 -30.49 -5.05 -6.05
C THR A 792 -30.33 -6.56 -5.85
N LYS A 793 -30.51 -7.30 -6.94
CA LYS A 793 -30.01 -8.68 -7.12
C LYS A 793 -28.64 -8.83 -6.46
N LYS A 794 -28.34 -10.00 -5.86
CA LYS A 794 -26.97 -10.35 -5.42
C LYS A 794 -26.00 -10.05 -6.56
N GLY A 795 -25.15 -9.04 -6.36
CA GLY A 795 -24.43 -8.39 -7.44
C GLY A 795 -23.41 -9.30 -8.11
N GLU A 796 -23.26 -9.14 -9.42
CA GLU A 796 -22.12 -9.69 -10.15
C GLU A 796 -20.85 -8.94 -9.70
N GLY A 797 -19.74 -9.67 -9.52
CA GLY A 797 -18.44 -9.08 -9.14
C GLY A 797 -18.28 -8.73 -7.65
N TRP A 798 -17.16 -8.07 -7.34
CA TRP A 798 -16.66 -7.89 -5.96
C TRP A 798 -16.42 -6.40 -5.64
N PRO A 799 -17.45 -5.64 -5.24
CA PRO A 799 -17.38 -4.19 -5.11
C PRO A 799 -16.57 -3.72 -3.88
N ILE A 800 -15.82 -2.63 -4.07
CA ILE A 800 -15.26 -1.77 -3.03
C ILE A 800 -15.66 -0.33 -3.37
N THR A 801 -16.38 0.32 -2.46
CA THR A 801 -16.87 1.69 -2.60
C THR A 801 -16.02 2.62 -1.78
N PHE A 802 -15.08 3.28 -2.46
CA PHE A 802 -14.21 4.31 -1.89
C PHE A 802 -15.01 5.59 -1.69
N ARG A 803 -15.17 6.02 -0.44
CA ARG A 803 -15.84 7.28 -0.07
C ARG A 803 -14.83 8.23 0.56
N HIS A 804 -14.59 9.35 -0.10
CA HIS A 804 -13.84 10.48 0.45
C HIS A 804 -14.79 11.35 1.28
N LEU A 805 -14.42 11.63 2.53
CA LEU A 805 -15.15 12.52 3.43
C LEU A 805 -14.74 13.99 3.20
N GLY A 806 -15.60 14.94 3.58
CA GLY A 806 -15.34 16.39 3.53
C GLY A 806 -15.85 17.10 2.27
N LYS A 807 -15.51 18.40 2.12
CA LYS A 807 -15.88 19.27 0.98
C LYS A 807 -15.43 18.70 -0.37
N ALA A 808 -14.27 18.05 -0.38
CA ALA A 808 -13.69 17.42 -1.56
C ALA A 808 -14.21 15.98 -1.79
N GLY A 809 -15.25 15.59 -1.04
CA GLY A 809 -15.79 14.24 -1.01
C GLY A 809 -16.36 13.77 -2.33
N TYR A 810 -16.23 12.47 -2.57
CA TYR A 810 -16.85 11.75 -3.67
C TYR A 810 -17.00 10.28 -3.27
N GLU A 811 -17.92 9.58 -3.94
CA GLU A 811 -18.07 8.13 -3.81
C GLU A 811 -17.72 7.46 -5.15
N GLN A 812 -16.93 6.40 -5.10
CA GLN A 812 -16.47 5.65 -6.27
C GLN A 812 -16.43 4.15 -5.97
N THR A 813 -17.47 3.44 -6.38
CA THR A 813 -17.44 1.97 -6.45
C THR A 813 -16.48 1.54 -7.57
N LEU A 814 -15.68 0.52 -7.27
CA LEU A 814 -14.77 -0.21 -8.15
C LEU A 814 -14.89 -1.71 -7.85
N TYR A 815 -14.54 -2.58 -8.80
CA TYR A 815 -14.70 -4.02 -8.64
C TYR A 815 -13.35 -4.74 -8.66
N ALA A 816 -13.07 -5.50 -7.59
CA ALA A 816 -11.91 -6.37 -7.49
C ALA A 816 -12.06 -7.58 -8.43
N SER A 817 -10.92 -8.17 -8.83
CA SER A 817 -10.90 -9.37 -9.68
C SER A 817 -11.54 -10.60 -9.02
N ASN A 818 -11.36 -10.77 -7.70
CA ASN A 818 -11.96 -11.83 -6.91
C ASN A 818 -12.14 -11.42 -5.43
N GLN A 819 -12.90 -12.20 -4.66
CA GLN A 819 -13.15 -11.95 -3.23
C GLN A 819 -11.88 -11.96 -2.36
N ALA A 820 -10.85 -12.74 -2.74
CA ALA A 820 -9.58 -12.77 -2.00
C ALA A 820 -8.81 -11.45 -2.19
N ALA A 821 -8.77 -10.92 -3.41
CA ALA A 821 -8.22 -9.60 -3.71
C ALA A 821 -9.00 -8.48 -3.00
N ARG A 822 -10.34 -8.57 -2.97
CA ARG A 822 -11.20 -7.66 -2.20
C ARG A 822 -10.84 -7.66 -0.71
N LYS A 823 -10.82 -8.85 -0.08
CA LYS A 823 -10.46 -9.01 1.34
C LYS A 823 -9.05 -8.49 1.63
N LYS A 824 -8.06 -8.81 0.80
CA LYS A 824 -6.67 -8.34 0.99
C LYS A 824 -6.56 -6.82 0.93
N TRP A 825 -7.29 -6.16 0.03
CA TRP A 825 -7.33 -4.69 -0.06
C TRP A 825 -7.94 -4.05 1.19
N LEU A 826 -9.09 -4.56 1.64
CA LEU A 826 -9.78 -4.07 2.85
C LEU A 826 -8.88 -4.23 4.08
N GLN A 827 -8.23 -5.38 4.23
CA GLN A 827 -7.26 -5.62 5.31
C GLN A 827 -6.07 -4.68 5.27
N PHE A 828 -5.55 -4.30 4.09
CA PHE A 828 -4.47 -3.31 4.03
C PHE A 828 -4.94 -1.88 4.36
N ILE A 829 -6.15 -1.46 3.95
CA ILE A 829 -6.73 -0.17 4.36
C ILE A 829 -6.88 -0.15 5.88
N ASP A 830 -7.55 -1.15 6.46
CA ASP A 830 -7.80 -1.25 7.89
C ASP A 830 -6.50 -1.22 8.69
N ASN A 831 -5.52 -2.06 8.35
CA ASN A 831 -4.19 -2.03 9.00
C ASN A 831 -3.47 -0.68 8.84
N ALA A 832 -3.64 0.05 7.74
CA ALA A 832 -3.04 1.38 7.57
C ALA A 832 -3.78 2.46 8.38
N GLN A 833 -5.12 2.44 8.39
CA GLN A 833 -5.94 3.31 9.23
C GLN A 833 -5.71 3.08 10.73
N GLN A 834 -5.55 1.83 11.16
CA GLN A 834 -5.18 1.49 12.54
C GLN A 834 -3.79 2.05 12.89
N ARG A 835 -2.78 1.95 12.00
CA ARG A 835 -1.46 2.57 12.21
C ARG A 835 -1.52 4.10 12.29
N LEU A 836 -2.46 4.75 11.61
CA LEU A 836 -2.67 6.20 11.71
C LEU A 836 -3.39 6.58 13.01
N ARG A 837 -4.49 5.89 13.35
CA ARG A 837 -5.21 6.07 14.64
C ARG A 837 -4.31 5.80 15.84
N ALA A 838 -3.37 4.86 15.75
CA ALA A 838 -2.39 4.58 16.81
C ALA A 838 -1.37 5.72 17.04
N ARG A 839 -1.29 6.72 16.17
CA ARG A 839 -0.47 7.95 16.38
C ARG A 839 -1.22 9.02 17.19
N ALA A 840 -2.47 8.78 17.58
CA ALA A 840 -3.28 9.64 18.44
C ALA A 840 -3.00 9.37 19.93
N ASP A 841 -1.80 9.68 20.40
CA ASP A 841 -1.40 9.59 21.81
C ASP A 841 -1.52 10.94 22.57
N PHE A 842 -1.74 12.03 21.83
CA PHE A 842 -1.82 13.41 22.33
C PHE A 842 -3.18 13.82 22.90
N PHE A 843 -4.20 12.96 22.81
CA PHE A 843 -5.50 13.15 23.45
C PHE A 843 -6.07 11.80 23.93
N ASN A 844 -7.03 11.88 24.85
CA ASN A 844 -7.80 10.76 25.36
C ASN A 844 -9.24 10.87 24.84
N THR A 845 -9.93 9.74 24.70
CA THR A 845 -11.39 9.70 24.66
C THR A 845 -11.94 8.92 25.84
N THR A 846 -13.14 9.27 26.32
CA THR A 846 -13.86 8.50 27.35
C THR A 846 -15.36 8.55 27.07
N THR A 847 -15.96 7.38 26.83
CA THR A 847 -17.41 7.23 26.68
C THR A 847 -18.13 7.61 27.97
N MET A 848 -19.04 8.58 27.90
CA MET A 848 -19.88 9.05 29.02
C MET A 848 -21.22 8.31 29.08
N SER A 849 -21.79 7.95 27.93
CA SER A 849 -23.06 7.21 27.81
C SER A 849 -23.11 6.49 26.46
N SER A 850 -23.64 5.27 26.45
CA SER A 850 -23.89 4.48 25.24
C SER A 850 -25.04 3.51 25.50
N ASN A 851 -25.59 2.87 24.46
CA ASN A 851 -26.64 1.85 24.59
C ASN A 851 -27.92 2.32 25.32
N PHE A 852 -28.30 3.60 25.20
CA PHE A 852 -29.44 4.16 25.96
C PHE A 852 -30.24 5.24 25.21
N PHE A 853 -29.55 6.21 24.59
CA PHE A 853 -30.18 7.21 23.73
C PHE A 853 -30.25 6.66 22.30
N GLY A 854 -31.35 6.86 21.59
CA GLY A 854 -31.58 6.23 20.28
C GLY A 854 -33.04 6.26 19.85
N GLY A 855 -33.29 5.85 18.60
CA GLY A 855 -34.64 5.90 18.01
C GLY A 855 -35.20 7.33 17.96
N THR A 856 -36.27 7.58 18.71
CA THR A 856 -36.90 8.91 18.85
C THR A 856 -36.41 9.72 20.05
N ASN A 857 -35.26 9.36 20.65
CA ASN A 857 -34.71 9.99 21.86
C ASN A 857 -33.23 10.37 21.66
N GLN A 858 -32.95 11.34 20.77
CA GLN A 858 -31.59 11.77 20.48
C GLN A 858 -31.07 12.79 21.50
N VAL A 859 -29.75 12.78 21.73
CA VAL A 859 -29.05 13.77 22.56
C VAL A 859 -28.78 15.01 21.72
N ASN A 860 -29.36 16.13 22.14
CA ASN A 860 -29.26 17.42 21.45
C ASN A 860 -28.27 18.37 22.13
N CYS A 861 -28.13 18.29 23.46
CA CYS A 861 -27.21 19.10 24.25
C CYS A 861 -26.84 18.42 25.57
N VAL A 862 -25.68 18.75 26.13
CA VAL A 862 -25.23 18.27 27.46
C VAL A 862 -24.55 19.41 28.23
N THR A 863 -24.80 19.48 29.53
CA THR A 863 -24.18 20.46 30.44
C THR A 863 -23.63 19.75 31.68
N PRO A 864 -22.32 19.87 31.99
CA PRO A 864 -21.76 19.43 33.26
C PRO A 864 -22.26 20.31 34.42
N PHE A 865 -22.53 19.71 35.58
CA PHE A 865 -22.92 20.45 36.79
C PHE A 865 -22.47 19.73 38.07
N ASP A 866 -22.79 20.32 39.22
CA ASP A 866 -22.36 19.88 40.54
C ASP A 866 -20.82 19.88 40.66
N GLY A 867 -20.18 20.96 40.21
CA GLY A 867 -18.73 21.04 40.04
C GLY A 867 -18.18 20.09 38.97
N GLY A 868 -18.96 19.85 37.92
CA GLY A 868 -18.62 18.90 36.84
C GLY A 868 -18.65 17.43 37.27
N ARG A 869 -19.31 17.09 38.38
CA ARG A 869 -19.48 15.70 38.85
C ARG A 869 -20.64 14.97 38.17
N LYS A 870 -21.62 15.71 37.65
CA LYS A 870 -22.83 15.16 37.01
C LYS A 870 -22.98 15.72 35.60
N LEU A 871 -23.66 14.96 34.75
CA LEU A 871 -24.05 15.37 33.41
C LEU A 871 -25.56 15.53 33.34
N LEU A 872 -26.00 16.63 32.73
CA LEU A 872 -27.40 16.90 32.39
C LEU A 872 -27.56 16.82 30.87
N TYR A 873 -28.37 15.87 30.38
CA TYR A 873 -28.60 15.63 28.95
C TYR A 873 -29.98 16.17 28.55
N GLY A 874 -30.04 17.02 27.52
CA GLY A 874 -31.29 17.46 26.90
C GLY A 874 -31.59 16.65 25.63
N THR A 875 -32.77 16.04 25.58
CA THR A 875 -33.19 15.16 24.48
C THR A 875 -34.57 15.53 23.93
N ASP A 876 -35.01 14.79 22.92
CA ASP A 876 -36.35 14.92 22.33
C ASP A 876 -37.49 14.59 23.31
N ASN A 877 -37.25 13.75 24.33
CA ASN A 877 -38.29 13.26 25.27
C ASN A 877 -38.12 13.72 26.72
N GLY A 878 -37.10 14.53 27.05
CA GLY A 878 -36.91 14.99 28.41
C GLY A 878 -35.52 15.55 28.70
N ILE A 879 -35.28 15.72 30.00
CA ILE A 879 -33.96 16.02 30.56
C ILE A 879 -33.56 14.89 31.50
N TYR A 880 -32.33 14.39 31.35
CA TYR A 880 -31.79 13.21 32.04
C TYR A 880 -30.52 13.57 32.82
N VAL A 881 -30.26 12.89 33.93
CA VAL A 881 -29.05 13.06 34.78
C VAL A 881 -28.27 11.76 34.88
N SER A 882 -26.93 11.83 34.85
CA SER A 882 -26.01 10.78 35.33
C SER A 882 -24.90 11.36 36.22
N ASP A 883 -24.35 10.54 37.11
CA ASP A 883 -23.15 10.84 37.91
C ASP A 883 -21.90 10.26 37.22
N ARG A 884 -20.86 11.08 37.03
CA ARG A 884 -19.64 10.67 36.32
C ARG A 884 -18.76 9.68 37.11
N LYS A 885 -18.94 9.57 38.43
CA LYS A 885 -18.16 8.61 39.24
C LYS A 885 -18.65 7.18 39.06
N VAL A 886 -19.93 7.00 38.74
CA VAL A 886 -20.55 5.68 38.58
C VAL A 886 -20.54 5.32 37.10
N LYS A 887 -19.47 4.65 36.66
CA LYS A 887 -19.40 4.05 35.33
C LYS A 887 -20.66 3.21 35.07
N GLU A 888 -21.17 3.27 33.85
CA GLU A 888 -22.34 2.51 33.39
C GLU A 888 -23.65 2.85 34.13
N GLN A 889 -23.72 3.96 34.87
CA GLN A 889 -24.99 4.45 35.41
C GLN A 889 -25.93 4.90 34.28
N ILE A 890 -27.04 4.18 34.14
CA ILE A 890 -28.14 4.51 33.23
C ILE A 890 -28.68 5.93 33.53
N PRO A 891 -28.73 6.85 32.55
CA PRO A 891 -29.24 8.21 32.77
C PRO A 891 -30.70 8.22 33.24
N ARG A 892 -30.98 8.91 34.35
CA ARG A 892 -32.32 9.01 34.94
C ARG A 892 -33.05 10.25 34.43
N ARG A 893 -34.26 10.10 33.85
CA ARG A 893 -35.12 11.26 33.50
C ARG A 893 -35.52 12.01 34.78
N VAL A 894 -35.35 13.33 34.78
CA VAL A 894 -35.68 14.23 35.90
C VAL A 894 -36.75 15.27 35.55
N LEU A 895 -36.83 15.70 34.29
CA LEU A 895 -37.85 16.63 33.79
C LEU A 895 -38.46 16.12 32.48
N GLU A 896 -39.77 16.20 32.36
CA GLU A 896 -40.55 15.72 31.21
C GLU A 896 -40.81 16.86 30.21
N THR A 897 -39.70 17.45 29.73
CA THR A 897 -39.71 18.57 28.79
C THR A 897 -39.38 18.03 27.39
N PRO A 898 -40.32 18.00 26.43
CA PRO A 898 -40.04 17.47 25.09
C PRO A 898 -39.22 18.45 24.23
N SER A 899 -38.56 17.93 23.20
CA SER A 899 -37.85 18.69 22.16
C SER A 899 -36.89 19.74 22.74
N VAL A 900 -36.01 19.33 23.66
CA VAL A 900 -34.98 20.19 24.24
C VAL A 900 -33.82 20.31 23.27
N THR A 901 -33.44 21.55 22.94
CA THR A 901 -32.35 21.84 21.98
C THR A 901 -31.13 22.47 22.63
N GLN A 902 -31.30 23.17 23.76
CA GLN A 902 -30.19 23.71 24.57
C GLN A 902 -30.55 23.67 26.06
N ILE A 903 -29.53 23.47 26.89
CA ILE A 903 -29.57 23.58 28.35
C ILE A 903 -28.36 24.42 28.79
N ASP A 904 -28.54 25.20 29.85
CA ASP A 904 -27.43 25.85 30.57
C ASP A 904 -27.77 25.99 32.06
N ILE A 905 -26.75 26.09 32.93
CA ILE A 905 -26.95 26.11 34.40
C ILE A 905 -26.18 27.28 35.02
N LEU A 906 -26.89 28.12 35.76
CA LEU A 906 -26.34 29.22 36.53
C LEU A 906 -26.26 28.81 38.02
N GLU A 907 -25.24 28.02 38.38
CA GLU A 907 -25.13 27.41 39.72
C GLU A 907 -25.17 28.46 40.85
N GLU A 908 -24.47 29.59 40.69
CA GLU A 908 -24.45 30.72 41.65
C GLU A 908 -25.86 31.29 41.94
N TYR A 909 -26.77 31.20 40.96
CA TYR A 909 -28.13 31.75 41.02
C TYR A 909 -29.19 30.66 41.29
N GLN A 910 -28.78 29.39 41.33
CA GLN A 910 -29.64 28.20 41.43
C GLN A 910 -30.71 28.14 40.33
N LEU A 911 -30.35 28.53 39.09
CA LEU A 911 -31.23 28.51 37.92
C LEU A 911 -30.75 27.50 36.87
N LEU A 912 -31.70 26.70 36.36
CA LEU A 912 -31.56 25.87 35.18
C LEU A 912 -32.30 26.55 34.02
N LEU A 913 -31.61 26.80 32.92
CA LEU A 913 -32.16 27.38 31.70
C LEU A 913 -32.36 26.27 30.65
N VAL A 914 -33.54 26.23 30.05
CA VAL A 914 -33.93 25.21 29.07
C VAL A 914 -34.57 25.86 27.85
N LEU A 915 -34.06 25.55 26.67
CA LEU A 915 -34.71 25.86 25.39
C LEU A 915 -35.43 24.61 24.89
N SER A 916 -36.77 24.67 24.89
CA SER A 916 -37.65 23.63 24.36
C SER A 916 -38.69 24.26 23.45
N ASN A 917 -38.96 23.65 22.29
CA ASN A 917 -40.01 24.12 21.35
C ASN A 917 -39.92 25.64 21.05
N LYS A 918 -38.71 26.12 20.76
CA LYS A 918 -38.37 27.55 20.53
C LYS A 918 -38.80 28.51 21.66
N THR A 919 -38.94 28.00 22.88
CA THR A 919 -39.32 28.76 24.08
C THR A 919 -38.25 28.60 25.15
N LEU A 920 -37.63 29.71 25.57
CA LEU A 920 -36.68 29.72 26.67
C LEU A 920 -37.44 29.75 28.01
N GLN A 921 -37.06 28.85 28.92
CA GLN A 921 -37.71 28.63 30.22
C GLN A 921 -36.67 28.54 31.33
N SER A 922 -37.01 29.00 32.55
CA SER A 922 -36.24 28.72 33.77
C SER A 922 -36.94 27.69 34.65
N TYR A 923 -36.12 26.89 35.31
CA TYR A 923 -36.48 26.01 36.42
C TYR A 923 -35.58 26.36 37.61
N ALA A 924 -36.06 26.21 38.84
CA ALA A 924 -35.18 26.20 40.00
C ALA A 924 -34.27 24.96 39.95
N LEU A 925 -33.02 25.06 40.39
CA LEU A 925 -32.09 23.93 40.33
C LEU A 925 -32.56 22.72 41.17
N SER A 926 -33.39 22.94 42.19
CA SER A 926 -34.06 21.88 42.96
C SER A 926 -34.99 21.01 42.11
N ALA A 927 -35.48 21.48 40.96
CA ALA A 927 -36.30 20.70 40.03
C ALA A 927 -35.56 19.47 39.45
N LEU A 928 -34.22 19.46 39.49
CA LEU A 928 -33.39 18.30 39.13
C LEU A 928 -33.42 17.18 40.18
N ASN A 929 -33.85 17.47 41.42
CA ASN A 929 -34.03 16.45 42.45
C ASN A 929 -35.24 15.56 42.08
N PRO A 930 -35.08 14.24 41.92
CA PRO A 930 -36.20 13.34 41.66
C PRO A 930 -37.33 13.45 42.69
N ASP A 931 -37.01 13.75 43.95
CA ASP A 931 -37.94 13.79 45.07
C ASP A 931 -38.64 15.16 45.24
N GLU A 932 -38.25 16.18 44.46
CA GLU A 932 -38.90 17.50 44.45
C GLU A 932 -40.36 17.38 43.97
N PRO A 933 -41.35 17.96 44.66
CA PRO A 933 -42.76 17.87 44.28
C PRO A 933 -43.04 18.53 42.93
N ALA A 934 -44.05 18.04 42.21
CA ALA A 934 -44.38 18.47 40.85
C ALA A 934 -44.60 20.00 40.69
N LEU A 935 -45.03 20.69 41.76
CA LEU A 935 -45.17 22.15 41.77
C LEU A 935 -43.81 22.89 41.71
N GLY A 936 -42.75 22.35 42.33
CA GLY A 936 -41.39 22.87 42.27
C GLY A 936 -40.71 22.63 40.92
N LYS A 937 -41.15 21.59 40.19
CA LYS A 937 -40.70 21.25 38.83
C LYS A 937 -41.38 22.06 37.71
N ARG A 938 -42.21 23.06 38.04
CA ARG A 938 -42.96 23.85 37.06
C ARG A 938 -42.07 24.94 36.42
N PRO A 939 -41.91 25.00 35.09
CA PRO A 939 -41.14 26.04 34.44
C PRO A 939 -41.80 27.43 34.53
N LYS A 940 -40.96 28.46 34.56
CA LYS A 940 -41.31 29.83 34.18
C LYS A 940 -40.89 30.07 32.73
N LYS A 941 -41.72 30.74 31.93
CA LYS A 941 -41.39 31.11 30.55
C LYS A 941 -40.70 32.47 30.53
N ILE A 942 -39.53 32.55 29.89
CA ILE A 942 -38.75 33.78 29.73
C ILE A 942 -39.08 34.46 28.40
N GLN A 943 -38.93 33.73 27.28
CA GLN A 943 -39.11 34.30 25.94
C GLN A 943 -39.55 33.24 24.93
N ASN A 944 -40.67 33.50 24.24
CA ASN A 944 -41.17 32.70 23.11
C ASN A 944 -40.41 33.07 21.82
N HIS A 945 -40.31 32.14 20.87
CA HIS A 945 -39.57 32.29 19.61
C HIS A 945 -38.08 32.61 19.80
N CYS A 946 -37.46 32.05 20.85
CA CYS A 946 -36.01 32.04 20.99
C CYS A 946 -35.46 30.97 20.02
N SER A 947 -34.59 31.36 19.09
CA SER A 947 -33.93 30.45 18.13
C SER A 947 -32.79 29.70 18.80
N PHE A 948 -31.97 30.41 19.57
CA PHE A 948 -30.97 29.89 20.49
C PHE A 948 -30.76 30.88 21.65
N PHE A 949 -30.08 30.44 22.70
CA PHE A 949 -29.58 31.32 23.77
C PHE A 949 -28.11 31.04 24.09
N LYS A 950 -27.47 31.98 24.77
CA LYS A 950 -26.09 31.86 25.27
C LYS A 950 -25.94 32.61 26.60
N THR A 951 -25.27 32.00 27.57
CA THR A 951 -24.85 32.63 28.83
C THR A 951 -23.39 33.06 28.75
N GLY A 952 -22.97 33.97 29.64
CA GLY A 952 -21.57 34.37 29.77
C GLY A 952 -21.38 35.64 30.59
N ILE A 953 -20.14 36.10 30.68
CA ILE A 953 -19.76 37.29 31.44
C ILE A 953 -19.31 38.42 30.48
N CYS A 954 -19.97 39.57 30.56
CA CYS A 954 -19.57 40.80 29.87
C CYS A 954 -19.87 42.01 30.76
N LEU A 955 -19.06 43.06 30.68
CA LEU A 955 -19.10 44.23 31.59
C LEU A 955 -19.00 43.85 33.09
N GLY A 956 -18.40 42.70 33.39
CA GLY A 956 -18.30 42.16 34.76
C GLY A 956 -19.61 41.60 35.33
N ARG A 957 -20.65 41.42 34.50
CA ARG A 957 -21.97 40.87 34.88
C ARG A 957 -22.18 39.51 34.24
N HIS A 958 -22.83 38.60 34.96
CA HIS A 958 -23.39 37.39 34.36
C HIS A 958 -24.61 37.81 33.53
N LEU A 959 -24.67 37.43 32.25
CA LEU A 959 -25.72 37.83 31.32
C LEU A 959 -26.24 36.62 30.51
N VAL A 960 -27.52 36.66 30.16
CA VAL A 960 -28.21 35.66 29.35
C VAL A 960 -28.73 36.33 28.08
N CYS A 961 -28.18 35.96 26.92
CA CYS A 961 -28.65 36.44 25.62
C CYS A 961 -29.63 35.42 25.01
N CYS A 962 -30.92 35.75 24.93
CA CYS A 962 -31.87 35.03 24.07
C CYS A 962 -31.90 35.69 22.69
N VAL A 963 -31.74 34.88 21.65
CA VAL A 963 -31.64 35.33 20.26
C VAL A 963 -32.88 34.89 19.49
N LYS A 964 -33.65 35.84 18.97
CA LYS A 964 -34.74 35.61 18.02
C LYS A 964 -34.22 35.94 16.62
N SER A 965 -33.81 34.90 15.89
CA SER A 965 -33.23 35.01 14.55
C SER A 965 -34.26 34.70 13.46
N THR A 966 -34.22 35.45 12.36
CA THR A 966 -35.04 35.29 11.14
C THR A 966 -34.20 35.66 9.92
N ALA A 967 -34.62 35.22 8.72
CA ALA A 967 -33.85 35.40 7.48
C ALA A 967 -33.48 36.85 7.10
N LEU A 968 -34.15 37.86 7.68
CA LEU A 968 -33.92 39.29 7.41
C LEU A 968 -33.34 40.05 8.62
N SER A 969 -33.30 39.42 9.79
CA SER A 969 -33.51 40.15 11.05
C SER A 969 -33.16 39.28 12.26
N THR A 970 -32.32 39.79 13.17
CA THR A 970 -32.11 39.18 14.48
C THR A 970 -32.39 40.20 15.59
N THR A 971 -33.24 39.83 16.55
CA THR A 971 -33.41 40.56 17.80
C THR A 971 -32.72 39.81 18.93
N ILE A 972 -31.86 40.50 19.69
CA ILE A 972 -31.14 39.92 20.83
C ILE A 972 -31.64 40.60 22.11
N LYS A 973 -32.22 39.82 23.01
CA LYS A 973 -32.60 40.25 24.36
C LYS A 973 -31.59 39.75 25.36
N VAL A 974 -31.00 40.68 26.09
CA VAL A 974 -30.01 40.44 27.14
C VAL A 974 -30.69 40.59 28.49
N PHE A 975 -30.58 39.58 29.34
CA PHE A 975 -31.08 39.57 30.71
C PHE A 975 -29.93 39.41 31.71
N GLU A 976 -30.16 39.85 32.94
CA GLU A 976 -29.27 39.71 34.10
C GLU A 976 -29.98 38.86 35.16
N PRO A 977 -29.37 37.77 35.66
CA PRO A 977 -30.01 36.90 36.65
C PRO A 977 -30.09 37.57 38.04
N ASN A 978 -31.24 37.43 38.70
CA ASN A 978 -31.47 38.05 40.02
C ASN A 978 -30.79 37.22 41.14
N ASP A 979 -29.86 37.85 41.87
CA ASP A 979 -29.11 37.23 42.99
C ASP A 979 -30.04 36.56 44.01
N ALA A 980 -29.84 35.25 44.18
CA ALA A 980 -30.61 34.39 45.07
C ALA A 980 -30.49 34.78 46.56
N MET A 981 -29.33 35.28 47.01
CA MET A 981 -29.13 35.65 48.42
C MET A 981 -29.89 36.91 48.85
N THR A 982 -30.22 37.80 47.91
CA THR A 982 -31.07 38.98 48.19
C THR A 982 -32.43 38.62 48.79
N LYS A 983 -32.94 37.42 48.50
CA LYS A 983 -34.25 36.91 48.95
C LYS A 983 -34.33 36.76 50.48
N ALA A 984 -33.20 36.51 51.16
CA ALA A 984 -33.18 36.21 52.60
C ALA A 984 -33.41 37.43 53.52
N LYS A 985 -33.21 38.67 53.04
CA LYS A 985 -33.27 39.89 53.88
C LYS A 985 -34.53 40.75 53.72
N LYS A 986 -35.49 40.39 52.84
CA LYS A 986 -36.69 41.22 52.55
C LYS A 986 -38.03 40.47 52.59
N GLN A 987 -38.28 39.70 53.65
CA GLN A 987 -39.66 39.38 54.09
C GLN A 987 -39.86 39.49 55.61
N LYS A 988 -40.13 40.72 56.06
CA LYS A 988 -40.91 41.02 57.28
C LYS A 988 -41.82 42.21 56.99
N GLY A 989 -43.06 41.94 56.59
CA GLY A 989 -44.07 42.96 56.25
C GLY A 989 -45.35 42.34 55.69
N LEU A 990 -46.52 42.88 56.04
CA LEU A 990 -47.85 42.32 55.72
C LEU A 990 -48.34 42.63 54.29
N GLY A 991 -47.50 42.39 53.28
CA GLY A 991 -47.83 42.52 51.86
C GLY A 991 -47.94 41.18 51.15
N LYS A 992 -48.92 40.34 51.52
CA LYS A 992 -49.01 38.93 51.05
C LYS A 992 -50.08 38.64 50.00
N PHE A 993 -50.70 39.68 49.44
CA PHE A 993 -51.64 39.58 48.31
C PHE A 993 -51.22 40.57 47.22
N ILE A 994 -51.36 40.18 45.96
CA ILE A 994 -50.84 40.88 44.76
C ILE A 994 -49.30 40.90 44.68
N SER A 995 -48.69 39.75 44.34
CA SER A 995 -47.33 39.71 43.77
C SER A 995 -47.14 38.54 42.80
N SER A 996 -47.98 38.50 41.77
CA SER A 996 -47.95 37.48 40.72
C SER A 996 -46.92 37.84 39.64
N GLY A 997 -45.62 37.59 39.89
CA GLY A 997 -44.57 37.86 38.90
C GLY A 997 -43.17 38.11 39.47
N HIS A 998 -42.63 37.17 40.25
CA HIS A 998 -41.21 37.21 40.63
C HIS A 998 -40.35 36.64 39.49
N ASP A 999 -39.92 37.54 38.61
CA ASP A 999 -39.04 37.24 37.49
C ASP A 999 -37.63 36.86 37.96
N GLU A 1000 -37.07 35.81 37.39
CA GLU A 1000 -35.74 35.29 37.77
C GLU A 1000 -34.62 35.92 36.95
N LEU A 1001 -34.94 36.38 35.74
CA LEU A 1001 -34.03 37.09 34.85
C LEU A 1001 -34.58 38.50 34.61
N ARG A 1002 -33.86 39.53 35.03
CA ARG A 1002 -34.22 40.92 34.78
C ARG A 1002 -33.82 41.32 33.35
N PRO A 1003 -34.70 41.90 32.52
CA PRO A 1003 -34.30 42.50 31.25
C PRO A 1003 -33.24 43.60 31.45
N PHE A 1004 -32.12 43.51 30.72
CA PHE A 1004 -30.97 44.41 30.83
C PHE A 1004 -30.84 45.32 29.59
N LYS A 1005 -30.83 44.74 28.39
CA LYS A 1005 -30.78 45.44 27.09
C LYS A 1005 -31.50 44.65 26.00
N GLU A 1006 -31.95 45.32 24.96
CA GLU A 1006 -32.45 44.71 23.72
C GLU A 1006 -31.87 45.49 22.52
N PHE A 1007 -31.44 44.77 21.49
CA PHE A 1007 -30.87 45.36 20.27
C PHE A 1007 -31.11 44.48 19.04
N TYR A 1008 -30.76 45.00 17.86
CA TYR A 1008 -31.09 44.44 16.56
C TYR A 1008 -29.87 44.31 15.64
N ILE A 1009 -29.78 43.20 14.90
CA ILE A 1009 -28.81 42.98 13.83
C ILE A 1009 -29.59 42.82 12.50
N PRO A 1010 -29.23 43.54 11.42
CA PRO A 1010 -30.00 43.58 10.16
C PRO A 1010 -29.79 42.36 9.24
N THR A 1011 -29.49 41.19 9.81
CA THR A 1011 -29.34 39.90 9.10
C THR A 1011 -29.65 38.74 10.07
N GLU A 1012 -29.72 37.52 9.55
CA GLU A 1012 -29.73 36.30 10.37
C GLU A 1012 -28.39 36.13 11.10
N SER A 1013 -28.45 35.90 12.42
CA SER A 1013 -27.28 35.62 13.27
C SER A 1013 -27.15 34.13 13.56
N THR A 1014 -25.93 33.61 13.50
CA THR A 1014 -25.58 32.19 13.70
C THR A 1014 -25.11 31.88 15.12
N SER A 1015 -24.39 32.80 15.78
CA SER A 1015 -23.92 32.62 17.16
C SER A 1015 -23.62 33.95 17.87
N VAL A 1016 -23.52 33.92 19.20
CA VAL A 1016 -23.19 35.08 20.05
C VAL A 1016 -22.08 34.68 21.01
N HIS A 1017 -21.08 35.55 21.13
CA HIS A 1017 -19.88 35.34 21.94
C HIS A 1017 -19.67 36.51 22.90
N PHE A 1018 -19.30 36.21 24.14
CA PHE A 1018 -19.08 37.21 25.18
C PHE A 1018 -17.61 37.64 25.20
N LEU A 1019 -17.35 38.93 24.94
CA LEU A 1019 -16.05 39.56 25.15
C LEU A 1019 -16.11 40.44 26.41
N LYS A 1020 -14.95 40.85 26.95
CA LYS A 1020 -14.86 41.50 28.28
C LYS A 1020 -15.81 42.69 28.48
N SER A 1021 -16.05 43.49 27.44
CA SER A 1021 -16.84 44.73 27.51
C SER A 1021 -17.86 44.91 26.37
N VAL A 1022 -17.92 43.96 25.44
CA VAL A 1022 -18.77 43.97 24.23
C VAL A 1022 -19.27 42.55 23.96
N LEU A 1023 -20.30 42.40 23.11
CA LEU A 1023 -20.64 41.12 22.50
C LEU A 1023 -20.02 41.05 21.11
N CYS A 1024 -19.76 39.83 20.63
CA CYS A 1024 -19.44 39.58 19.23
C CYS A 1024 -20.51 38.63 18.66
N VAL A 1025 -21.22 39.07 17.62
CA VAL A 1025 -22.31 38.33 16.98
C VAL A 1025 -21.84 37.86 15.62
N ALA A 1026 -21.89 36.55 15.37
CA ALA A 1026 -21.68 35.99 14.05
C ALA A 1026 -22.99 36.06 13.25
N CYS A 1027 -22.95 36.58 12.03
CA CYS A 1027 -24.12 36.77 11.17
C CYS A 1027 -23.77 36.59 9.69
N ALA A 1028 -24.77 36.68 8.81
CA ALA A 1028 -24.57 36.54 7.37
C ALA A 1028 -23.58 37.55 6.74
N ARG A 1029 -23.20 38.63 7.44
CA ARG A 1029 -22.18 39.62 7.00
C ARG A 1029 -20.76 39.34 7.51
N GLY A 1030 -20.59 38.43 8.47
CA GLY A 1030 -19.34 38.26 9.22
C GLY A 1030 -19.55 38.40 10.74
N PHE A 1031 -18.48 38.80 11.43
CA PHE A 1031 -18.51 39.04 12.88
C PHE A 1031 -18.77 40.53 13.16
N GLU A 1032 -19.82 40.83 13.93
CA GLU A 1032 -20.24 42.17 14.34
C GLU A 1032 -19.97 42.35 15.83
N VAL A 1033 -19.22 43.40 16.21
CA VAL A 1033 -19.00 43.80 17.61
C VAL A 1033 -20.15 44.71 18.04
N VAL A 1034 -20.72 44.45 19.23
CA VAL A 1034 -21.84 45.21 19.78
C VAL A 1034 -21.49 45.75 21.17
N SER A 1035 -21.55 47.07 21.32
CA SER A 1035 -21.38 47.74 22.61
C SER A 1035 -22.66 47.62 23.44
N LEU A 1036 -22.63 46.90 24.58
CA LEU A 1036 -23.81 46.85 25.46
C LEU A 1036 -24.10 48.18 26.19
N GLN A 1037 -23.15 49.13 26.17
CA GLN A 1037 -23.33 50.46 26.74
C GLN A 1037 -24.13 51.35 25.77
N THR A 1038 -23.62 51.54 24.56
CA THR A 1038 -24.17 52.45 23.53
C THR A 1038 -25.14 51.81 22.54
N LEU A 1039 -25.16 50.48 22.45
CA LEU A 1039 -25.90 49.67 21.46
C LEU A 1039 -25.46 49.85 20.00
N GLU A 1040 -24.30 50.47 19.79
CA GLU A 1040 -23.65 50.58 18.48
C GLU A 1040 -23.11 49.23 18.00
N THR A 1041 -23.16 49.02 16.68
CA THR A 1041 -22.72 47.80 15.99
C THR A 1041 -21.64 48.15 14.97
N GLN A 1042 -20.52 47.40 14.98
CA GLN A 1042 -19.38 47.62 14.09
C GLN A 1042 -18.82 46.28 13.60
N SER A 1043 -18.46 46.20 12.32
CA SER A 1043 -17.70 45.05 11.78
C SER A 1043 -16.42 44.81 12.59
N LEU A 1044 -16.17 43.56 12.99
CA LEU A 1044 -14.91 43.16 13.62
C LEU A 1044 -13.74 43.21 12.63
N LEU A 1045 -14.00 43.03 11.34
CA LEU A 1045 -13.00 43.13 10.27
C LEU A 1045 -12.94 44.56 9.74
N ASP A 1046 -11.73 45.10 9.60
CA ASP A 1046 -11.52 46.39 8.94
C ASP A 1046 -11.56 46.22 7.41
N GLN A 1047 -12.32 47.08 6.74
CA GLN A 1047 -12.45 47.09 5.28
C GLN A 1047 -11.24 47.74 4.58
N ALA A 1048 -10.35 48.40 5.33
CA ALA A 1048 -9.09 48.93 4.82
C ALA A 1048 -8.00 47.85 4.62
N ASP A 1049 -8.12 46.69 5.27
CA ASP A 1049 -7.14 45.60 5.16
C ASP A 1049 -7.46 44.69 3.95
N THR A 1050 -6.86 45.01 2.80
CA THR A 1050 -6.98 44.24 1.56
C THR A 1050 -6.42 42.81 1.65
N SER A 1051 -5.70 42.45 2.73
CA SER A 1051 -5.31 41.05 2.97
C SER A 1051 -6.48 40.16 3.43
N LEU A 1052 -7.64 40.76 3.71
CA LEU A 1052 -8.92 40.10 4.04
C LEU A 1052 -9.86 39.92 2.84
N ASP A 1053 -9.46 40.37 1.64
CA ASP A 1053 -10.26 40.25 0.40
C ASP A 1053 -10.77 38.83 0.13
N PHE A 1054 -10.05 37.80 0.56
CA PHE A 1054 -10.46 36.40 0.42
C PHE A 1054 -11.72 36.03 1.23
N VAL A 1055 -12.06 36.81 2.25
CA VAL A 1055 -13.29 36.69 3.04
C VAL A 1055 -14.40 37.47 2.33
N ALA A 1056 -14.16 38.76 2.04
CA ALA A 1056 -15.15 39.65 1.44
C ALA A 1056 -15.62 39.21 0.05
N ARG A 1057 -14.77 38.51 -0.73
CA ARG A 1057 -15.07 38.03 -2.08
C ARG A 1057 -15.71 36.62 -2.14
N ARG A 1058 -15.95 35.95 -1.00
CA ARG A 1058 -16.58 34.61 -0.99
C ARG A 1058 -18.01 34.63 -0.44
N GLU A 1059 -18.97 34.51 -1.34
CA GLU A 1059 -20.37 34.26 -1.00
C GLU A 1059 -20.55 32.90 -0.31
N GLY A 1060 -21.53 32.79 0.59
CA GLY A 1060 -21.92 31.53 1.25
C GLY A 1060 -21.05 31.08 2.44
N VAL A 1061 -19.92 31.75 2.71
CA VAL A 1061 -19.03 31.39 3.83
C VAL A 1061 -19.59 31.94 5.15
N ARG A 1062 -19.88 31.06 6.11
CA ARG A 1062 -20.56 31.43 7.37
C ARG A 1062 -19.58 31.59 8.54
N PRO A 1063 -19.63 32.69 9.31
CA PRO A 1063 -18.92 32.78 10.59
C PRO A 1063 -19.60 31.90 11.65
N ILE A 1064 -18.79 31.24 12.49
CA ILE A 1064 -19.28 30.23 13.46
C ILE A 1064 -18.75 30.51 14.87
N HIS A 1065 -17.42 30.61 15.04
CA HIS A 1065 -16.79 30.75 16.36
C HIS A 1065 -15.65 31.76 16.35
N ILE A 1066 -15.54 32.55 17.41
CA ILE A 1066 -14.41 33.47 17.65
C ILE A 1066 -13.76 33.09 18.98
N GLU A 1067 -12.44 32.94 18.97
CA GLU A 1067 -11.68 32.54 20.15
C GLU A 1067 -10.53 33.52 20.42
N ARG A 1068 -10.20 33.79 21.69
CA ARG A 1068 -9.22 34.83 22.05
C ARG A 1068 -7.90 34.22 22.53
N LEU A 1069 -6.85 34.36 21.72
CA LEU A 1069 -5.54 33.73 21.94
C LEU A 1069 -4.43 34.77 22.00
N ASN A 1070 -3.66 34.77 23.08
CA ASN A 1070 -2.46 35.61 23.29
C ASN A 1070 -2.61 37.12 23.01
N GLY A 1071 -3.85 37.64 22.99
CA GLY A 1071 -4.16 39.05 22.72
C GLY A 1071 -4.69 39.34 21.32
N GLU A 1072 -4.64 38.34 20.43
CA GLU A 1072 -5.26 38.25 19.10
C GLU A 1072 -6.64 37.54 19.19
N PHE A 1073 -7.35 37.46 18.06
CA PHE A 1073 -8.58 36.68 17.90
C PHE A 1073 -8.43 35.69 16.74
N LEU A 1074 -8.74 34.41 16.99
CA LEU A 1074 -8.88 33.36 15.98
C LEU A 1074 -10.33 33.35 15.49
N LEU A 1075 -10.55 33.70 14.23
CA LEU A 1075 -11.87 33.69 13.60
C LEU A 1075 -12.06 32.37 12.84
N ASN A 1076 -13.19 31.71 13.08
CA ASN A 1076 -13.50 30.40 12.51
C ASN A 1076 -14.78 30.47 11.69
N TYR A 1077 -14.63 30.21 10.40
CA TYR A 1077 -15.71 30.17 9.41
C TYR A 1077 -15.92 28.73 8.91
N SER A 1078 -17.04 28.48 8.23
CA SER A 1078 -17.36 27.18 7.61
C SER A 1078 -16.38 26.72 6.51
N GLU A 1079 -15.42 27.55 6.12
CA GLU A 1079 -14.42 27.20 5.11
C GLU A 1079 -12.98 27.27 5.61
N PHE A 1080 -12.65 28.26 6.43
CA PHE A 1080 -11.27 28.55 6.87
C PHE A 1080 -11.24 29.17 8.27
N SER A 1081 -10.06 29.18 8.89
CA SER A 1081 -9.76 29.96 10.10
C SER A 1081 -8.47 30.78 9.95
N PHE A 1082 -8.46 31.97 10.55
CA PHE A 1082 -7.32 32.90 10.50
C PHE A 1082 -7.28 33.81 11.74
N PHE A 1083 -6.12 34.42 12.03
CA PHE A 1083 -5.95 35.34 13.14
C PHE A 1083 -6.13 36.81 12.72
N VAL A 1084 -6.84 37.57 13.54
CA VAL A 1084 -6.91 39.04 13.49
C VAL A 1084 -6.42 39.68 14.79
N ASN A 1085 -5.93 40.91 14.69
CA ASN A 1085 -5.53 41.72 15.83
C ASN A 1085 -6.73 42.49 16.41
N ARG A 1086 -6.48 43.35 17.42
CA ARG A 1086 -7.55 44.13 18.09
C ARG A 1086 -8.14 45.26 17.24
N ASN A 1087 -7.52 45.58 16.10
CA ASN A 1087 -7.97 46.60 15.16
C ASN A 1087 -8.76 45.98 13.98
N GLY A 1088 -8.97 44.65 13.99
CA GLY A 1088 -9.66 43.94 12.92
C GLY A 1088 -8.81 43.57 11.71
N TRP A 1089 -7.50 43.86 11.73
CA TRP A 1089 -6.56 43.53 10.65
C TRP A 1089 -6.00 42.12 10.84
N ARG A 1090 -5.63 41.45 9.74
CA ARG A 1090 -5.01 40.11 9.72
C ARG A 1090 -3.68 40.12 10.48
N ALA A 1091 -3.61 39.40 11.59
CA ALA A 1091 -2.42 39.40 12.46
C ALA A 1091 -1.30 38.48 11.96
N ARG A 1092 -1.67 37.39 11.29
CA ARG A 1092 -0.73 36.36 10.80
C ARG A 1092 -1.00 36.10 9.31
N PRO A 1093 -0.27 36.74 8.37
CA PRO A 1093 -0.48 36.56 6.94
C PRO A 1093 -0.33 35.11 6.48
N GLU A 1094 0.79 34.46 6.82
CA GLU A 1094 1.07 33.08 6.41
C GLU A 1094 0.28 32.00 7.18
N TRP A 1095 -0.39 32.36 8.28
CA TRP A 1095 -1.20 31.41 9.04
C TRP A 1095 -2.65 31.44 8.57
N ARG A 1096 -3.08 30.33 7.98
CA ARG A 1096 -4.47 30.05 7.61
C ARG A 1096 -4.71 28.54 7.69
N ILE A 1097 -5.84 28.17 8.26
CA ILE A 1097 -6.41 26.83 8.10
C ILE A 1097 -7.46 26.91 6.99
N ASP A 1098 -7.38 26.02 6.00
CA ASP A 1098 -8.49 25.65 5.13
C ASP A 1098 -8.99 24.27 5.57
N TRP A 1099 -10.24 24.21 6.03
CA TRP A 1099 -10.85 22.99 6.58
C TRP A 1099 -11.19 22.00 5.46
N GLU A 1100 -10.90 20.72 5.63
CA GLU A 1100 -11.31 19.68 4.66
C GLU A 1100 -12.81 19.38 4.80
N GLY A 1101 -13.37 19.50 6.02
CA GLY A 1101 -14.81 19.54 6.28
C GLY A 1101 -15.45 20.93 6.06
N ALA A 1102 -16.78 21.07 6.18
CA ALA A 1102 -17.49 22.36 6.24
C ALA A 1102 -18.16 22.57 7.63
N PRO A 1103 -17.42 23.07 8.64
CA PRO A 1103 -17.76 22.83 10.05
C PRO A 1103 -19.10 23.41 10.49
N GLN A 1104 -19.70 22.77 11.50
CA GLN A 1104 -20.92 23.25 12.16
C GLN A 1104 -20.64 23.91 13.52
N SER A 1105 -19.56 23.49 14.19
CA SER A 1105 -19.12 24.05 15.47
C SER A 1105 -17.62 23.83 15.66
N PHE A 1106 -17.03 24.59 16.58
CA PHE A 1106 -15.61 24.52 16.93
C PHE A 1106 -15.44 24.45 18.45
N ALA A 1107 -14.36 23.78 18.87
CA ALA A 1107 -13.86 23.82 20.24
C ALA A 1107 -12.33 24.07 20.23
N LEU A 1108 -11.82 24.65 21.31
CA LEU A 1108 -10.39 24.87 21.50
C LEU A 1108 -9.91 24.17 22.77
N SER A 1109 -8.84 23.39 22.65
CA SER A 1109 -8.03 22.92 23.77
C SER A 1109 -6.55 23.13 23.40
N TYR A 1110 -6.04 24.33 23.66
CA TYR A 1110 -4.74 24.80 23.16
C TYR A 1110 -3.60 23.80 23.42
N PRO A 1111 -2.75 23.47 22.42
CA PRO A 1111 -2.62 24.10 21.10
C PRO A 1111 -3.57 23.57 20.02
N PHE A 1112 -4.54 22.70 20.33
CA PHE A 1112 -5.44 22.11 19.35
C PHE A 1112 -6.76 22.88 19.19
N ILE A 1113 -7.18 23.09 17.95
CA ILE A 1113 -8.55 23.44 17.58
C ILE A 1113 -9.23 22.22 16.95
N LEU A 1114 -10.50 21.99 17.31
CA LEU A 1114 -11.32 20.90 16.84
C LEU A 1114 -12.49 21.47 16.03
N ALA A 1115 -12.66 21.00 14.80
CA ALA A 1115 -13.76 21.36 13.93
C ALA A 1115 -14.72 20.18 13.76
N PHE A 1116 -16.00 20.38 14.05
CA PHE A 1116 -17.00 19.30 14.06
C PHE A 1116 -17.81 19.26 12.76
N GLU A 1117 -17.63 18.17 12.00
CA GLU A 1117 -18.46 17.77 10.87
C GLU A 1117 -19.48 16.71 11.28
N PRO A 1118 -20.61 16.58 10.57
CA PRO A 1118 -21.52 15.45 10.73
C PRO A 1118 -20.89 14.06 10.51
N ASN A 1119 -19.69 13.95 9.94
CA ASN A 1119 -19.03 12.67 9.60
C ASN A 1119 -17.59 12.51 10.14
N PHE A 1120 -17.03 13.53 10.80
CA PHE A 1120 -15.72 13.48 11.45
C PHE A 1120 -15.45 14.71 12.33
N ILE A 1121 -14.48 14.60 13.23
CA ILE A 1121 -13.87 15.75 13.91
C ILE A 1121 -12.50 15.97 13.27
N GLU A 1122 -12.24 17.18 12.77
CA GLU A 1122 -10.94 17.58 12.23
C GLU A 1122 -10.16 18.33 13.32
N LEU A 1123 -9.16 17.67 13.88
CA LEU A 1123 -8.26 18.23 14.89
C LEU A 1123 -7.06 18.86 14.18
N ARG A 1124 -6.75 20.12 14.47
CA ARG A 1124 -5.54 20.79 14.00
C ARG A 1124 -4.77 21.43 15.13
N ASN A 1125 -3.47 21.16 15.18
CA ASN A 1125 -2.54 21.88 16.04
C ASN A 1125 -2.23 23.27 15.44
N ILE A 1126 -2.44 24.32 16.24
CA ILE A 1126 -2.31 25.72 15.82
C ILE A 1126 -0.83 26.12 15.60
N GLU A 1127 0.10 25.49 16.30
CA GLU A 1127 1.51 25.87 16.33
C GLU A 1127 2.32 25.22 15.19
N ASN A 1128 2.12 23.92 14.94
CA ASN A 1128 2.89 23.15 13.96
C ASN A 1128 2.06 22.68 12.73
N GLY A 1129 0.74 22.89 12.73
CA GLY A 1129 -0.13 22.54 11.61
C GLY A 1129 -0.43 21.04 11.44
N THR A 1130 -0.10 20.17 12.41
CA THR A 1130 -0.48 18.74 12.31
C THR A 1130 -2.01 18.60 12.29
N VAL A 1131 -2.50 17.77 11.36
CA VAL A 1131 -3.91 17.41 11.22
C VAL A 1131 -4.10 15.99 11.72
N HIS A 1132 -5.24 15.72 12.35
CA HIS A 1132 -5.72 14.37 12.67
C HIS A 1132 -7.24 14.32 12.51
N ILE A 1133 -7.79 13.21 12.03
CA ILE A 1133 -9.24 13.05 11.86
C ILE A 1133 -9.79 11.93 12.74
N VAL A 1134 -10.88 12.23 13.45
CA VAL A 1134 -11.64 11.27 14.27
C VAL A 1134 -13.00 11.02 13.60
N PRO A 1135 -13.16 9.96 12.79
CA PRO A 1135 -14.37 9.71 12.01
C PRO A 1135 -15.46 8.98 12.81
N HIS A 1136 -16.66 9.56 12.89
CA HIS A 1136 -17.89 8.94 13.39
C HIS A 1136 -19.09 9.43 12.57
N LYS A 1137 -20.28 8.86 12.78
CA LYS A 1137 -21.51 9.23 12.06
C LYS A 1137 -22.35 10.24 12.86
N SER A 1138 -23.06 11.13 12.17
CA SER A 1138 -24.05 12.07 12.72
C SER A 1138 -23.55 12.92 13.91
N ILE A 1139 -22.28 13.33 13.88
CA ILE A 1139 -21.60 13.96 15.04
C ILE A 1139 -22.21 15.31 15.40
N ARG A 1140 -22.38 15.57 16.71
CA ARG A 1140 -22.88 16.83 17.28
C ARG A 1140 -22.04 17.23 18.47
N MET A 1141 -21.41 18.41 18.46
CA MET A 1141 -20.74 18.97 19.63
C MET A 1141 -21.80 19.38 20.67
N LEU A 1142 -21.67 18.90 21.90
CA LEU A 1142 -22.65 19.10 22.98
C LEU A 1142 -22.17 20.13 24.01
N HIS A 1143 -20.87 20.11 24.33
CA HIS A 1143 -20.25 21.00 25.31
C HIS A 1143 -18.76 21.22 24.99
N SER A 1144 -18.22 22.37 25.37
CA SER A 1144 -16.78 22.68 25.28
C SER A 1144 -16.34 23.45 26.52
N SER A 1145 -15.26 23.01 27.16
CA SER A 1145 -14.69 23.62 28.36
C SER A 1145 -13.15 23.63 28.30
N THR A 1146 -12.50 24.23 29.29
CA THR A 1146 -11.03 24.18 29.45
C THR A 1146 -10.50 22.82 29.90
N HIS A 1147 -11.38 21.88 30.28
CA HIS A 1147 -10.98 20.55 30.77
C HIS A 1147 -11.24 19.44 29.77
N GLU A 1148 -12.40 19.48 29.11
CA GLU A 1148 -12.91 18.45 28.21
C GLU A 1148 -13.89 19.04 27.17
N ILE A 1149 -14.10 18.30 26.08
CA ILE A 1149 -15.07 18.62 25.02
C ILE A 1149 -15.99 17.41 24.86
N LEU A 1150 -17.30 17.62 24.96
CA LEU A 1150 -18.32 16.56 24.87
C LEU A 1150 -19.01 16.59 23.51
N TYR A 1151 -19.20 15.43 22.90
CA TYR A 1151 -19.95 15.25 21.65
C TYR A 1151 -20.83 14.01 21.69
N ALA A 1152 -21.88 13.99 20.86
CA ALA A 1152 -22.63 12.80 20.50
C ALA A 1152 -22.20 12.33 19.11
N TYR A 1153 -22.24 11.02 18.88
CA TYR A 1153 -22.20 10.41 17.55
C TYR A 1153 -23.15 9.20 17.51
N GLU A 1154 -23.56 8.82 16.30
CA GLU A 1154 -24.44 7.67 16.04
C GLU A 1154 -23.60 6.41 15.80
N ASP A 1155 -23.92 5.30 16.49
CA ASP A 1155 -23.22 4.01 16.36
C ASP A 1155 -23.74 3.14 15.19
N GLU A 1156 -23.23 1.90 15.08
CA GLU A 1156 -23.65 0.91 14.07
C GLU A 1156 -25.15 0.56 14.12
N LYS A 1157 -25.82 0.75 15.27
CA LYS A 1157 -27.24 0.42 15.47
C LYS A 1157 -28.16 1.60 15.21
N GLY A 1158 -27.64 2.83 15.20
CA GLY A 1158 -28.44 4.05 15.26
C GLY A 1158 -28.71 4.55 16.69
N GLU A 1159 -27.88 4.15 17.66
CA GLU A 1159 -27.91 4.65 19.04
C GLU A 1159 -26.91 5.80 19.22
N ASP A 1160 -27.26 6.81 20.02
CA ASP A 1160 -26.39 7.93 20.34
C ASP A 1160 -25.39 7.53 21.44
N VAL A 1161 -24.11 7.60 21.11
CA VAL A 1161 -22.99 7.50 22.05
C VAL A 1161 -22.52 8.91 22.38
N VAL A 1162 -22.46 9.23 23.67
CA VAL A 1162 -21.88 10.49 24.18
C VAL A 1162 -20.47 10.21 24.67
N GLU A 1163 -19.50 10.95 24.14
CA GLU A 1163 -18.08 10.78 24.41
C GLU A 1163 -17.42 12.12 24.75
N ALA A 1164 -16.39 12.05 25.60
CA ALA A 1164 -15.54 13.18 25.96
C ALA A 1164 -14.18 13.04 25.26
N ILE A 1165 -13.65 14.11 24.68
CA ILE A 1165 -12.23 14.27 24.31
C ILE A 1165 -11.56 15.18 25.34
N ASP A 1166 -10.37 14.78 25.80
CA ASP A 1166 -9.51 15.59 26.66
C ASP A 1166 -8.03 15.49 26.23
N PHE A 1167 -7.22 16.50 26.56
CA PHE A 1167 -5.81 16.59 26.14
C PHE A 1167 -4.82 16.49 27.33
N TRP A 1168 -5.23 15.87 28.44
CA TRP A 1168 -4.39 15.75 29.64
C TRP A 1168 -3.48 14.52 29.56
N LYS A 1169 -2.23 14.65 30.03
CA LYS A 1169 -1.25 13.57 29.96
C LYS A 1169 -1.71 12.32 30.73
N ASN A 1170 -1.79 11.21 30.01
CA ASN A 1170 -2.41 9.98 30.50
C ASN A 1170 -1.45 9.16 31.39
N ASN A 1171 -1.40 9.49 32.68
CA ASN A 1171 -0.63 8.77 33.72
C ASN A 1171 -1.07 7.31 33.96
N ARG A 1172 -1.83 6.68 33.06
CA ARG A 1172 -2.29 5.28 33.15
C ARG A 1172 -1.84 4.38 31.99
N ARG A 1173 -0.98 4.85 31.08
CA ARG A 1173 -0.45 4.07 29.95
C ARG A 1173 1.06 3.74 30.02
N SER A 1174 1.69 3.93 31.18
CA SER A 1174 3.09 3.54 31.40
C SER A 1174 3.31 2.02 31.49
N ASP A 1175 2.25 1.23 31.73
CA ASP A 1175 2.32 -0.23 31.87
C ASP A 1175 2.03 -0.94 30.54
N VAL A 1176 3.01 -0.89 29.62
CA VAL A 1176 3.10 -1.82 28.48
C VAL A 1176 4.40 -2.61 28.64
N PRO A 1177 4.35 -3.96 28.75
CA PRO A 1177 5.56 -4.78 28.84
C PRO A 1177 6.46 -4.55 27.63
N GLY A 1178 7.75 -4.30 27.87
CA GLY A 1178 8.66 -3.80 26.84
C GLY A 1178 8.85 -4.74 25.66
N SER A 1179 8.63 -4.23 24.45
CA SER A 1179 9.14 -4.84 23.23
C SER A 1179 10.66 -4.63 23.18
N SER A 1180 11.43 -5.68 23.44
CA SER A 1180 12.87 -5.70 23.20
C SER A 1180 13.15 -5.50 21.71
N SER A 1181 13.87 -4.43 21.35
CA SER A 1181 14.39 -4.26 19.99
C SER A 1181 15.41 -5.37 19.67
N PRO A 1182 15.30 -6.06 18.51
CA PRO A 1182 16.45 -6.59 17.81
C PRO A 1182 17.25 -5.47 17.13
#